data_AF-A0A7C1M8Z4-F1
#
_entry.id   AF-A0A7C1M8Z4-F1
#
_cell.length_a   1.000
_cell.length_b   1.000
_cell.length_c   1.000
_cell.angle_alpha   90.00
_cell.angle_beta   90.00
_cell.angle_gamma   90.00
#
_symmetry.space_group_name_H-M   'P 1'
#
loop_
_entity.id
_entity.type
_entity.pdbx_description
1 polymer ?
#
loop_
_entity_poly.entity_id
_entity_poly.type
_entity_poly.pdbx_seq_one_letter_code
_entity_poly.pdbx_strand_id
1 'polypeptide(L)'
;MLVIKARGTVPVRVTPEHMVWVVKRIRHKSHYSDGRQVIWWEFKGPEWMTAQELKELVENNNDEKVSYMLLQPIPDHGVEINKIPLRKPVYISNQFGKTDKLHASTKRTPEFLPLNFETARLLGLWIAEGSTTKNGVVKFDIGSHEEEITEFLVQTIKKYFPYANVVVNDHERNRRVVRFCNKRFAEWLRENIGHLAHEKRIPDVLLFNKSREVRLGLLRGLIEGDGYVRKDDSRRANYITYTTVSSTLAYQLQLLLGSLGYVSSISRSVRKPGIGKSRKPVYEVKVSGRSYYGLLDELGLGAPPRGNRTYNVNTIWNGYLLFKVRSVEEEHYEGDVYNLEVEDDESYSVGFIVHNSAGVNLPSFRVIIRDTKRYAGFGWTDIPVLEIQQMMGRAGRPKYDRVGEAIIVARTEEPKKLMERYIHGKPEKLFSMLANEQAFRSQILALVTNFGVGNFRELVSFLERTFYAHQRGDIASLEYKAKSVVYFLIENGFIDMDMEDRFMPLPFGKRTSQLYIDPFTAKKFKDAFPKLEKNPNPFGIFQLMASTPDMATLNARRREMEDYLDLAYEMEDKLYTNIPYYEDSRFQGFLGQVKTAKVLLDWINEVPETRIYETYNIDPGDLYRILELADWLMYSLIELYKLFEPKEDVLQYLRDLHLRLRHGVREELLELVRLPNIGRKRARALYNAGFRSQEDIMRAKVRDLLKVEGIGMKVVEGLFRHFGVELPKGVKKDSKDGEKSRKGTLDAFLK
;
A
#
# COMPACT_ATOMS: atom_id res chain seq x y z
N MET A 1 -14.21 15.51 22.85
CA MET A 1 -15.45 14.83 22.38
C MET A 1 -16.05 14.04 23.52
N LEU A 2 -17.34 13.72 23.44
CA LEU A 2 -17.99 12.76 24.34
C LEU A 2 -18.06 11.37 23.69
N VAL A 3 -17.88 10.34 24.51
CA VAL A 3 -17.94 8.93 24.11
C VAL A 3 -19.08 8.26 24.86
N ILE A 4 -20.20 8.03 24.19
CA ILE A 4 -21.37 7.36 24.75
C ILE A 4 -21.12 5.85 24.67
N LYS A 5 -20.94 5.22 25.84
CA LYS A 5 -20.78 3.76 25.95
C LYS A 5 -22.11 3.13 26.36
N ALA A 6 -22.83 2.58 25.39
CA ALA A 6 -24.05 1.83 25.64
C ALA A 6 -23.80 0.31 25.67
N ARG A 7 -24.59 -0.41 26.46
CA ARG A 7 -24.43 -1.85 26.69
C ARG A 7 -24.79 -2.64 25.43
N GLY A 8 -23.81 -3.32 24.85
CA GLY A 8 -24.03 -4.24 23.74
C GLY A 8 -24.07 -3.57 22.37
N THR A 9 -23.46 -2.40 22.22
CA THR A 9 -23.14 -1.78 20.91
C THR A 9 -21.74 -1.17 20.96
N VAL A 10 -21.23 -0.72 19.80
CA VAL A 10 -19.95 -0.02 19.71
C VAL A 10 -20.05 1.38 20.35
N PRO A 11 -18.99 1.91 21.00
CA PRO A 11 -19.02 3.26 21.53
C PRO A 11 -19.27 4.29 20.43
N VAL A 12 -20.17 5.24 20.69
CA VAL A 12 -20.50 6.33 19.77
C VAL A 12 -19.73 7.58 20.22
N ARG A 13 -19.01 8.22 19.31
CA ARG A 13 -18.28 9.46 19.57
C ARG A 13 -19.04 10.62 18.98
N VAL A 14 -19.28 11.63 19.79
CA VAL A 14 -20.09 12.80 19.43
C VAL A 14 -19.51 14.07 20.04
N THR A 15 -19.87 15.23 19.49
CA THR A 15 -19.66 16.52 20.16
C THR A 15 -20.62 16.66 21.35
N PRO A 16 -20.28 17.46 22.37
CA PRO A 16 -21.17 17.71 23.51
C PRO A 16 -22.58 18.17 23.10
N GLU A 17 -22.68 18.93 22.01
CA GLU A 17 -23.91 19.56 21.49
C GLU A 17 -24.74 18.62 20.62
N HIS A 18 -24.21 17.44 20.26
CA HIS A 18 -24.89 16.50 19.36
C HIS A 18 -26.17 15.97 19.99
N MET A 19 -27.27 16.05 19.26
CA MET A 19 -28.58 15.57 19.72
C MET A 19 -28.64 14.03 19.70
N VAL A 20 -29.06 13.44 20.81
CA VAL A 20 -29.24 12.01 21.00
C VAL A 20 -30.67 11.71 21.44
N TRP A 21 -31.21 10.60 20.96
CA TRP A 21 -32.59 10.21 21.26
C TRP A 21 -32.64 9.17 22.37
N VAL A 22 -33.27 9.52 23.49
CA VAL A 22 -33.14 8.78 24.75
C VAL A 22 -34.51 8.46 25.36
N VAL A 23 -34.61 7.28 25.97
CA VAL A 23 -35.74 6.88 26.83
C VAL A 23 -35.25 6.66 28.25
N LYS A 24 -35.94 7.26 29.22
CA LYS A 24 -35.72 7.01 30.64
C LYS A 24 -36.47 5.76 31.07
N ARG A 25 -35.76 4.82 31.70
CA ARG A 25 -36.30 3.54 32.19
C ARG A 25 -36.19 3.45 33.70
N ILE A 26 -37.29 3.17 34.39
CA ILE A 26 -37.40 3.10 35.86
C ILE A 26 -37.79 1.68 36.27
N ARG A 27 -37.03 1.07 37.18
CA ARG A 27 -37.27 -0.27 37.72
C ARG A 27 -38.21 -0.22 38.93
N HIS A 28 -39.30 -0.94 38.84
CA HIS A 28 -40.22 -1.17 39.96
C HIS A 28 -40.10 -2.61 40.46
N LYS A 29 -40.33 -2.82 41.76
CA LYS A 29 -40.27 -4.13 42.39
C LYS A 29 -41.33 -4.20 43.50
N SER A 30 -42.14 -5.25 43.51
CA SER A 30 -43.12 -5.54 44.56
C SER A 30 -42.95 -6.97 45.06
N HIS A 31 -43.29 -7.19 46.33
CA HIS A 31 -43.25 -8.49 47.01
C HIS A 31 -44.67 -8.89 47.40
N TYR A 32 -45.07 -10.10 47.02
CA TYR A 32 -46.29 -10.73 47.51
C TYR A 32 -46.04 -11.35 48.89
N SER A 33 -47.10 -11.49 49.68
CA SER A 33 -47.07 -12.09 51.02
C SER A 33 -46.62 -13.57 51.03
N ASP A 34 -46.62 -14.24 49.88
CA ASP A 34 -46.17 -15.62 49.69
C ASP A 34 -44.70 -15.74 49.23
N GLY A 35 -43.95 -14.64 49.24
CA GLY A 35 -42.54 -14.59 48.88
C GLY A 35 -42.26 -14.45 47.37
N ARG A 36 -43.28 -14.41 46.51
CA ARG A 36 -43.08 -14.12 45.08
C ARG A 36 -42.70 -12.66 44.88
N GLN A 37 -41.73 -12.44 44.00
CA GLN A 37 -41.23 -11.11 43.66
C GLN A 37 -41.59 -10.79 42.20
N VAL A 38 -42.25 -9.65 41.98
CA VAL A 38 -42.54 -9.14 40.63
C VAL A 38 -41.69 -7.90 40.36
N ILE A 39 -41.03 -7.87 39.21
CA ILE A 39 -40.24 -6.74 38.71
C ILE A 39 -40.88 -6.28 37.40
N TRP A 40 -41.17 -5.00 37.27
CA TRP A 40 -41.60 -4.39 36.01
C TRP A 40 -40.84 -3.09 35.75
N TRP A 41 -40.96 -2.57 34.53
CA TRP A 41 -40.24 -1.38 34.09
C TRP A 41 -41.24 -0.34 33.59
N GLU A 42 -41.06 0.90 34.02
CA GLU A 42 -41.74 2.08 33.48
C GLU A 42 -40.79 2.80 32.51
N PHE A 43 -41.30 3.27 31.39
CA PHE A 43 -40.53 3.98 30.36
C PHE A 43 -41.13 5.38 30.17
N LYS A 44 -40.28 6.42 30.15
CA LYS A 44 -40.64 7.82 29.88
C LYS A 44 -39.81 8.34 28.70
N GLY A 45 -40.43 9.06 27.77
CA GLY A 45 -39.85 9.46 26.49
C GLY A 45 -40.52 8.75 25.29
N PRO A 46 -39.93 8.79 24.07
CA PRO A 46 -38.56 9.18 23.77
C PRO A 46 -38.39 10.70 23.57
N GLU A 47 -37.27 11.25 24.05
CA GLU A 47 -36.98 12.70 24.02
C GLU A 47 -35.61 12.95 23.39
N TRP A 48 -35.49 14.04 22.65
CA TRP A 48 -34.20 14.53 22.14
C TRP A 48 -33.52 15.36 23.21
N MET A 49 -32.22 15.12 23.42
CA MET A 49 -31.36 15.89 24.32
C MET A 49 -29.94 15.91 23.77
N THR A 50 -29.13 16.88 24.16
CA THR A 50 -27.71 16.92 23.80
C THR A 50 -26.92 15.80 24.49
N ALA A 51 -25.79 15.40 23.91
CA ALA A 51 -24.89 14.43 24.51
C ALA A 51 -24.34 14.92 25.88
N GLN A 52 -24.19 16.23 26.05
CA GLN A 52 -23.80 16.88 27.30
C GLN A 52 -24.89 16.74 28.38
N GLU A 53 -26.16 17.03 28.06
CA GLU A 53 -27.28 16.81 28.98
C GLU A 53 -27.40 15.34 29.39
N LEU A 54 -27.22 14.42 28.42
CA LEU A 54 -27.19 12.99 28.72
C LEU A 54 -26.04 12.62 29.67
N LYS A 55 -24.85 13.21 29.50
CA LYS A 55 -23.71 13.00 30.41
C LYS A 55 -24.07 13.42 31.84
N GLU A 56 -24.59 14.63 32.01
CA GLU A 56 -24.99 15.16 33.32
C GLU A 56 -26.07 14.29 33.99
N LEU A 57 -27.06 13.83 33.22
CA LEU A 57 -28.10 12.92 33.71
C LEU A 57 -27.55 11.55 34.13
N VAL A 58 -26.54 11.02 33.43
CA VAL A 58 -25.92 9.74 33.75
C VAL A 58 -24.97 9.85 34.95
N GLU A 59 -24.23 10.95 35.07
CA GLU A 59 -23.28 11.20 36.17
C GLU A 59 -23.99 11.55 37.49
N ASN A 60 -25.08 12.32 37.44
CA ASN A 60 -25.80 12.76 38.64
C ASN A 60 -26.85 11.74 39.14
N ASN A 61 -27.07 10.63 38.42
CA ASN A 61 -28.06 9.63 38.80
C ASN A 61 -27.50 8.60 39.79
N ASN A 62 -27.78 8.82 41.08
CA ASN A 62 -27.42 7.89 42.16
C ASN A 62 -28.46 6.77 42.40
N ASP A 63 -29.59 6.76 41.69
CA ASP A 63 -30.62 5.72 41.85
C ASP A 63 -30.40 4.56 40.85
N GLU A 64 -30.01 3.39 41.37
CA GLU A 64 -29.83 2.16 40.59
C GLU A 64 -31.11 1.69 39.87
N LYS A 65 -32.29 2.18 40.29
CA LYS A 65 -33.57 1.88 39.63
C LYS A 65 -33.75 2.64 38.32
N VAL A 66 -33.08 3.78 38.14
CA VAL A 66 -33.20 4.62 36.95
C VAL A 66 -32.08 4.30 35.96
N SER A 67 -32.39 4.26 34.66
CA SER A 67 -31.41 4.02 33.59
C SER A 67 -31.84 4.74 32.33
N TYR A 68 -30.89 5.28 31.59
CA TYR A 68 -31.13 5.91 30.29
C TYR A 68 -30.85 4.91 29.16
N MET A 69 -31.72 4.87 28.16
CA MET A 69 -31.63 3.99 27.00
C MET A 69 -31.44 4.83 25.74
N LEU A 70 -30.37 4.57 25.01
CA LEU A 70 -30.13 5.14 23.69
C LEU A 70 -30.99 4.40 22.66
N LEU A 71 -31.73 5.14 21.85
CA LEU A 71 -32.52 4.60 20.74
C LEU A 71 -31.68 4.62 19.47
N GLN A 72 -31.48 3.45 18.90
CA GLN A 72 -30.89 3.32 17.57
C GLN A 72 -31.98 2.90 16.57
N PRO A 73 -32.29 3.73 15.56
CA PRO A 73 -33.26 3.36 14.52
C PRO A 73 -32.80 2.10 13.79
N ILE A 74 -33.74 1.18 13.58
CA ILE A 74 -33.63 0.14 12.57
C ILE A 74 -34.26 0.73 11.31
N PRO A 75 -33.48 1.01 10.26
CA PRO A 75 -34.04 1.59 9.04
C PRO A 75 -35.19 0.73 8.49
N ASP A 76 -36.33 1.38 8.26
CA ASP A 76 -37.56 0.80 7.74
C ASP A 76 -37.68 1.00 6.21
N HIS A 77 -36.97 1.99 5.65
CA HIS A 77 -36.80 2.20 4.23
C HIS A 77 -35.85 1.16 3.62
N GLY A 78 -36.43 0.14 2.98
CA GLY A 78 -35.68 -0.90 2.27
C GLY A 78 -35.45 -0.59 0.79
N VAL A 79 -34.34 -1.09 0.26
CA VAL A 79 -33.98 -1.01 -1.15
C VAL A 79 -34.54 -2.22 -1.89
N GLU A 80 -35.30 -1.98 -2.96
CA GLU A 80 -35.91 -3.03 -3.80
C GLU A 80 -35.03 -3.34 -5.00
N ILE A 81 -33.94 -4.06 -4.73
CA ILE A 81 -32.98 -4.50 -5.75
C ILE A 81 -32.91 -6.03 -5.73
N ASN A 82 -33.26 -6.64 -6.86
CA ASN A 82 -33.26 -8.10 -7.03
C ASN A 82 -32.05 -8.59 -7.85
N LYS A 83 -31.13 -7.70 -8.25
CA LYS A 83 -29.97 -8.01 -9.09
C LYS A 83 -28.83 -7.01 -8.86
N ILE A 84 -27.60 -7.50 -8.77
CA ILE A 84 -26.38 -6.68 -8.72
C ILE A 84 -25.85 -6.48 -10.15
N PRO A 85 -25.64 -5.24 -10.61
CA PRO A 85 -25.11 -4.98 -11.95
C PRO A 85 -23.61 -5.30 -12.04
N LEU A 86 -23.27 -6.26 -12.91
CA LEU A 86 -21.90 -6.60 -13.29
C LEU A 86 -21.64 -6.16 -14.74
N ARG A 87 -21.97 -4.90 -15.03
CA ARG A 87 -21.93 -4.29 -16.38
C ARG A 87 -20.70 -3.43 -16.63
N LYS A 88 -20.05 -2.94 -15.58
CA LYS A 88 -18.91 -2.03 -15.72
C LYS A 88 -17.87 -2.68 -16.65
N PRO A 89 -17.46 -2.01 -17.76
CA PRO A 89 -16.36 -2.50 -18.56
C PRO A 89 -15.14 -2.58 -17.66
N VAL A 90 -14.60 -3.78 -17.53
CA VAL A 90 -13.39 -4.01 -16.75
C VAL A 90 -12.27 -4.29 -17.70
N TYR A 91 -11.19 -3.57 -17.46
CA TYR A 91 -10.03 -3.63 -18.30
C TYR A 91 -9.01 -4.55 -17.66
N ILE A 92 -8.10 -5.08 -18.48
CA ILE A 92 -6.93 -5.78 -17.97
C ILE A 92 -6.20 -4.75 -17.12
N SER A 93 -6.24 -4.96 -15.81
CA SER A 93 -5.45 -4.21 -14.87
C SER A 93 -4.17 -4.99 -14.69
N ASN A 94 -3.07 -4.33 -14.94
CA ASN A 94 -1.80 -4.77 -14.43
C ASN A 94 -1.37 -3.73 -13.40
N GLN A 95 -0.16 -3.94 -12.96
CA GLN A 95 0.60 -3.10 -12.05
C GLN A 95 0.81 -1.66 -12.62
N PHE A 96 0.50 -1.38 -13.90
CA PHE A 96 0.41 -0.03 -14.49
C PHE A 96 -0.97 0.63 -14.35
N GLY A 97 -1.95 -0.08 -13.75
CA GLY A 97 -3.37 0.22 -13.71
C GLY A 97 -4.19 -0.40 -14.86
N LYS A 98 -5.46 0.02 -14.99
CA LYS A 98 -6.38 -0.38 -16.08
C LYS A 98 -5.80 0.00 -17.45
N THR A 99 -5.64 -0.98 -18.34
CA THR A 99 -5.31 -0.81 -19.77
C THR A 99 -6.57 -0.45 -20.59
N ASP A 100 -6.44 -0.21 -21.89
CA ASP A 100 -7.63 -0.02 -22.78
C ASP A 100 -8.19 -1.35 -23.30
N LYS A 101 -7.50 -2.47 -23.01
CA LYS A 101 -7.96 -3.80 -23.39
C LYS A 101 -8.96 -4.31 -22.37
N LEU A 102 -10.16 -4.67 -22.84
CA LEU A 102 -11.15 -5.33 -22.00
C LEU A 102 -10.60 -6.65 -21.47
N HIS A 103 -10.80 -6.90 -20.17
CA HIS A 103 -10.42 -8.16 -19.56
C HIS A 103 -11.19 -9.31 -20.21
N ALA A 104 -10.55 -10.46 -20.45
CA ALA A 104 -11.19 -11.58 -21.14
C ALA A 104 -12.48 -12.07 -20.45
N SER A 105 -12.54 -11.97 -19.12
CA SER A 105 -13.77 -12.29 -18.36
C SER A 105 -14.93 -11.31 -18.59
N THR A 106 -14.71 -10.14 -19.21
CA THR A 106 -15.78 -9.18 -19.56
C THR A 106 -16.83 -9.80 -20.47
N LYS A 107 -16.41 -10.61 -21.46
CA LYS A 107 -17.32 -11.32 -22.38
C LYS A 107 -17.98 -12.56 -21.74
N ARG A 108 -17.44 -13.00 -20.60
CA ARG A 108 -17.78 -14.26 -19.92
C ARG A 108 -18.46 -14.06 -18.57
N THR A 109 -18.65 -12.81 -18.15
CA THR A 109 -19.33 -12.46 -16.89
C THR A 109 -20.80 -12.26 -17.19
N PRO A 110 -21.71 -12.82 -16.38
CA PRO A 110 -23.12 -12.47 -16.48
C PRO A 110 -23.29 -10.96 -16.34
N GLU A 111 -24.27 -10.40 -17.05
CA GLU A 111 -24.53 -8.97 -16.97
C GLU A 111 -25.02 -8.53 -15.58
N PHE A 112 -25.68 -9.45 -14.88
CA PHE A 112 -26.15 -9.28 -13.52
C PHE A 112 -25.93 -10.54 -12.69
N LEU A 113 -25.61 -10.35 -11.42
CA LEU A 113 -25.76 -11.41 -10.43
C LEU A 113 -27.17 -11.27 -9.81
N PRO A 114 -28.08 -12.24 -9.97
CA PRO A 114 -29.37 -12.18 -9.28
C PRO A 114 -29.14 -12.11 -7.78
N LEU A 115 -30.04 -11.45 -7.06
CA LEU A 115 -29.96 -11.30 -5.62
C LEU A 115 -31.10 -12.09 -4.98
N ASN A 116 -30.73 -13.23 -4.43
CA ASN A 116 -31.60 -14.20 -3.76
C ASN A 116 -30.84 -14.81 -2.57
N PHE A 117 -31.45 -15.75 -1.86
CA PHE A 117 -30.83 -16.39 -0.70
C PHE A 117 -29.42 -16.97 -1.02
N GLU A 118 -29.29 -17.72 -2.12
CA GLU A 118 -28.02 -18.39 -2.50
C GLU A 118 -26.89 -17.37 -2.78
N THR A 119 -27.16 -16.38 -3.62
CA THR A 119 -26.16 -15.37 -3.99
C THR A 119 -25.82 -14.42 -2.85
N ALA A 120 -26.78 -14.12 -1.97
CA ALA A 120 -26.51 -13.40 -0.73
C ALA A 120 -25.65 -14.22 0.23
N ARG A 121 -25.88 -15.54 0.36
CA ARG A 121 -25.04 -16.46 1.12
C ARG A 121 -23.60 -16.52 0.59
N LEU A 122 -23.42 -16.55 -0.73
CA LEU A 122 -22.10 -16.44 -1.36
C LEU A 122 -21.38 -15.14 -0.96
N LEU A 123 -22.11 -14.01 -0.97
CA LEU A 123 -21.55 -12.71 -0.56
C LEU A 123 -21.24 -12.66 0.95
N GLY A 124 -22.05 -13.30 1.79
CA GLY A 124 -21.79 -13.46 3.22
C GLY A 124 -20.53 -14.24 3.51
N LEU A 125 -20.35 -15.39 2.83
CA LEU A 125 -19.11 -16.18 2.90
C LEU A 125 -17.91 -15.39 2.38
N TRP A 126 -18.07 -14.54 1.37
CA TRP A 126 -16.99 -13.68 0.91
C TRP A 126 -16.63 -12.60 1.94
N ILE A 127 -17.61 -12.03 2.62
CA ILE A 127 -17.35 -11.08 3.71
C ILE A 127 -16.60 -11.78 4.86
N ALA A 128 -16.88 -13.04 5.16
CA ALA A 128 -16.10 -13.77 6.15
C ALA A 128 -14.71 -14.16 5.60
N GLU A 129 -14.67 -15.10 4.66
CA GLU A 129 -13.47 -15.85 4.24
C GLU A 129 -12.86 -15.36 2.92
N GLY A 130 -13.49 -14.37 2.30
CA GLY A 130 -13.15 -13.92 0.97
C GLY A 130 -11.95 -12.95 0.94
N SER A 131 -11.14 -13.11 -0.11
CA SER A 131 -10.13 -12.15 -0.55
C SER A 131 -10.17 -12.01 -2.09
N THR A 132 -9.60 -10.93 -2.62
CA THR A 132 -9.57 -10.71 -4.07
C THR A 132 -8.37 -9.87 -4.52
N THR A 133 -7.79 -10.22 -5.67
CA THR A 133 -6.66 -9.51 -6.26
C THR A 133 -7.13 -8.48 -7.29
N LYS A 134 -6.25 -7.53 -7.62
CA LYS A 134 -6.52 -6.57 -8.70
C LYS A 134 -6.74 -7.27 -10.03
N ASN A 135 -6.20 -8.47 -10.27
CA ASN A 135 -6.30 -9.16 -11.56
C ASN A 135 -7.61 -9.95 -11.73
N GLY A 136 -8.53 -9.88 -10.74
CA GLY A 136 -9.85 -10.47 -10.84
C GLY A 136 -9.97 -11.87 -10.24
N VAL A 137 -8.95 -12.33 -9.52
CA VAL A 137 -9.06 -13.57 -8.73
C VAL A 137 -9.93 -13.32 -7.52
N VAL A 138 -10.96 -14.14 -7.34
CA VAL A 138 -11.82 -14.19 -6.17
C VAL A 138 -11.52 -15.49 -5.45
N LYS A 139 -11.15 -15.39 -4.18
CA LYS A 139 -10.63 -16.49 -3.35
C LYS A 139 -11.42 -16.59 -2.05
N PHE A 140 -11.66 -17.80 -1.59
CA PHE A 140 -12.20 -18.13 -0.28
C PHE A 140 -11.21 -19.06 0.42
N ASP A 141 -10.78 -18.70 1.63
CA ASP A 141 -9.90 -19.50 2.47
C ASP A 141 -10.76 -20.18 3.55
N ILE A 142 -11.06 -21.47 3.40
CA ILE A 142 -11.94 -22.23 4.31
C ILE A 142 -11.20 -23.42 4.93
N GLY A 143 -11.80 -24.07 5.93
CA GLY A 143 -11.27 -25.31 6.50
C GLY A 143 -11.39 -26.48 5.54
N SER A 144 -10.38 -27.36 5.46
CA SER A 144 -10.43 -28.54 4.60
C SER A 144 -11.51 -29.55 5.00
N HIS A 145 -12.00 -29.48 6.25
CA HIS A 145 -13.11 -30.27 6.76
C HIS A 145 -14.49 -29.67 6.42
N GLU A 146 -14.56 -28.47 5.84
CA GLU A 146 -15.81 -27.77 5.53
C GLU A 146 -16.32 -28.15 4.13
N GLU A 147 -16.62 -29.44 3.95
CA GLU A 147 -17.03 -30.00 2.65
C GLU A 147 -18.35 -29.39 2.15
N GLU A 148 -19.34 -29.19 3.02
CA GLU A 148 -20.63 -28.58 2.65
C GLU A 148 -20.47 -27.15 2.13
N ILE A 149 -19.58 -26.36 2.75
CA ILE A 149 -19.27 -24.99 2.29
C ILE A 149 -18.52 -25.05 0.96
N THR A 150 -17.56 -25.97 0.83
CA THR A 150 -16.81 -26.19 -0.41
C THR A 150 -17.76 -26.52 -1.57
N GLU A 151 -18.67 -27.46 -1.37
CA GLU A 151 -19.65 -27.89 -2.36
C GLU A 151 -20.59 -26.75 -2.73
N PHE A 152 -21.13 -26.03 -1.74
CA PHE A 152 -21.96 -24.86 -1.96
C PHE A 152 -21.25 -23.80 -2.81
N LEU A 153 -20.00 -23.46 -2.49
CA LEU A 153 -19.20 -22.48 -3.25
C LEU A 153 -19.02 -22.94 -4.69
N VAL A 154 -18.59 -24.19 -4.91
CA VAL A 154 -18.32 -24.72 -6.25
C VAL A 154 -19.59 -24.75 -7.11
N GLN A 155 -20.71 -25.26 -6.56
CA GLN A 155 -21.98 -25.33 -7.27
C GLN A 155 -22.54 -23.94 -7.59
N THR A 156 -22.54 -23.03 -6.61
CA THR A 156 -23.05 -21.67 -6.76
C THR A 156 -22.22 -20.87 -7.75
N ILE A 157 -20.89 -20.95 -7.68
CA ILE A 157 -20.00 -20.27 -8.62
C ILE A 157 -20.20 -20.82 -10.04
N LYS A 158 -20.31 -22.14 -10.23
CA LYS A 158 -20.59 -22.72 -11.55
C LYS A 158 -21.97 -22.32 -12.09
N LYS A 159 -22.98 -22.22 -11.22
CA LYS A 159 -24.35 -21.80 -11.60
C LYS A 159 -24.39 -20.35 -12.09
N TYR A 160 -23.80 -19.43 -11.35
CA TYR A 160 -23.89 -17.99 -11.66
C TYR A 160 -22.72 -17.44 -12.48
N PHE A 161 -21.59 -18.15 -12.52
CA PHE A 161 -20.41 -17.82 -13.33
C PHE A 161 -19.99 -19.05 -14.17
N PRO A 162 -20.82 -19.53 -15.10
CA PRO A 162 -20.62 -20.81 -15.80
C PRO A 162 -19.34 -20.89 -16.65
N TYR A 163 -18.77 -19.75 -17.01
CA TYR A 163 -17.52 -19.65 -17.78
C TYR A 163 -16.27 -19.47 -16.93
N ALA A 164 -16.41 -19.43 -15.59
CA ALA A 164 -15.29 -19.32 -14.68
C ALA A 164 -14.72 -20.72 -14.38
N ASN A 165 -13.39 -20.85 -14.48
CA ASN A 165 -12.72 -22.05 -14.00
C ASN A 165 -12.59 -21.97 -12.46
N VAL A 166 -13.26 -22.87 -11.76
CA VAL A 166 -13.22 -22.98 -10.29
C VAL A 166 -12.15 -23.97 -9.91
N VAL A 167 -11.18 -23.54 -9.10
CA VAL A 167 -10.05 -24.32 -8.63
C VAL A 167 -10.18 -24.51 -7.13
N VAL A 168 -10.02 -25.74 -6.65
CA VAL A 168 -10.03 -26.10 -5.23
C VAL A 168 -8.68 -26.73 -4.89
N ASN A 169 -7.94 -26.11 -3.97
CA ASN A 169 -6.61 -26.55 -3.57
C ASN A 169 -6.54 -26.74 -2.05
N ASP A 170 -6.04 -27.87 -1.62
CA ASP A 170 -5.75 -28.12 -0.20
C ASP A 170 -4.29 -27.80 0.12
N HIS A 171 -4.07 -27.22 1.29
CA HIS A 171 -2.78 -26.79 1.80
C HIS A 171 -2.56 -27.35 3.22
N GLU A 172 -1.34 -27.21 3.73
CA GLU A 172 -1.00 -27.59 5.10
C GLU A 172 -1.88 -26.90 6.15
N ARG A 173 -1.99 -27.51 7.34
CA ARG A 173 -2.79 -27.02 8.49
C ARG A 173 -4.29 -26.93 8.22
N ASN A 174 -4.86 -27.92 7.52
CA ASN A 174 -6.29 -28.04 7.26
C ASN A 174 -6.89 -26.83 6.54
N ARG A 175 -6.13 -26.17 5.65
CA ARG A 175 -6.59 -25.01 4.87
C ARG A 175 -6.94 -25.43 3.46
N ARG A 176 -8.16 -25.11 3.02
CA ARG A 176 -8.64 -25.27 1.65
C ARG A 176 -8.87 -23.92 1.01
N VAL A 177 -8.45 -23.77 -0.24
CA VAL A 177 -8.65 -22.56 -1.03
C VAL A 177 -9.56 -22.86 -2.21
N VAL A 178 -10.73 -22.22 -2.23
CA VAL A 178 -11.62 -22.21 -3.39
C VAL A 178 -11.43 -20.89 -4.13
N ARG A 179 -11.03 -20.93 -5.40
CA ARG A 179 -10.78 -19.71 -6.18
C ARG A 179 -11.31 -19.80 -7.61
N PHE A 180 -11.69 -18.66 -8.16
CA PHE A 180 -12.03 -18.50 -9.56
C PHE A 180 -11.65 -17.10 -10.05
N CYS A 181 -11.59 -16.89 -11.36
CA CYS A 181 -11.28 -15.59 -11.94
C CYS A 181 -12.54 -14.93 -12.52
N ASN A 182 -12.99 -13.84 -11.91
CA ASN A 182 -13.99 -12.95 -12.47
C ASN A 182 -13.70 -11.49 -12.10
N LYS A 183 -13.26 -10.72 -13.10
CA LYS A 183 -12.73 -9.37 -12.91
C LYS A 183 -13.82 -8.34 -12.57
N ARG A 184 -15.01 -8.47 -13.15
CA ARG A 184 -16.16 -7.59 -12.87
C ARG A 184 -16.68 -7.80 -11.46
N PHE A 185 -16.81 -9.05 -11.04
CA PHE A 185 -17.26 -9.39 -9.70
C PHE A 185 -16.22 -8.99 -8.65
N ALA A 186 -14.93 -9.28 -8.88
CA ALA A 186 -13.83 -8.83 -8.03
C ALA A 186 -13.82 -7.31 -7.82
N GLU A 187 -13.95 -6.51 -8.88
CA GLU A 187 -14.03 -5.04 -8.74
C GLU A 187 -15.26 -4.61 -7.94
N TRP A 188 -16.42 -5.22 -8.21
CA TRP A 188 -17.63 -4.93 -7.45
C TRP A 188 -17.46 -5.22 -5.96
N LEU A 189 -16.85 -6.35 -5.59
CA LEU A 189 -16.56 -6.72 -4.21
C LEU A 189 -15.63 -5.71 -3.53
N ARG A 190 -14.54 -5.30 -4.21
CA ARG A 190 -13.60 -4.29 -3.67
C ARG A 190 -14.28 -2.94 -3.45
N GLU A 191 -15.07 -2.49 -4.42
CA GLU A 191 -15.74 -1.20 -4.40
C GLU A 191 -16.84 -1.14 -3.33
N ASN A 192 -17.63 -2.20 -3.16
CA ASN A 192 -18.84 -2.16 -2.33
C ASN A 192 -18.65 -2.78 -0.94
N ILE A 193 -17.83 -3.83 -0.82
CA ILE A 193 -17.63 -4.58 0.42
C ILE A 193 -16.29 -4.23 1.08
N GLY A 194 -15.24 -3.99 0.29
CA GLY A 194 -13.88 -3.80 0.80
C GLY A 194 -13.09 -5.11 0.88
N HIS A 195 -11.76 -5.02 0.81
CA HIS A 195 -10.88 -6.17 0.56
C HIS A 195 -9.91 -6.48 1.71
N LEU A 196 -9.73 -5.55 2.66
CA LEU A 196 -8.98 -5.79 3.90
C LEU A 196 -9.96 -6.12 5.03
N ALA A 197 -9.59 -7.04 5.93
CA ALA A 197 -10.47 -7.50 7.02
C ALA A 197 -11.06 -6.37 7.90
N HIS A 198 -10.34 -5.26 8.07
CA HIS A 198 -10.80 -4.12 8.87
C HIS A 198 -11.57 -3.06 8.06
N GLU A 199 -11.57 -3.18 6.73
CA GLU A 199 -12.33 -2.33 5.80
C GLU A 199 -13.61 -3.02 5.30
N LYS A 200 -13.76 -4.33 5.56
CA LYS A 200 -14.95 -5.09 5.18
C LYS A 200 -16.21 -4.43 5.77
N ARG A 201 -17.25 -4.30 4.95
CA ARG A 201 -18.56 -3.71 5.28
C ARG A 201 -19.66 -4.39 4.47
N ILE A 202 -20.90 -4.34 4.95
CA ILE A 202 -22.08 -4.79 4.21
C ILE A 202 -22.57 -3.62 3.34
N PRO A 203 -22.68 -3.78 2.01
CA PRO A 203 -23.31 -2.81 1.13
C PRO A 203 -24.77 -2.54 1.50
N ASP A 204 -25.23 -1.30 1.38
CA ASP A 204 -26.59 -0.89 1.73
C ASP A 204 -27.67 -1.68 0.94
N VAL A 205 -27.38 -2.02 -0.32
CA VAL A 205 -28.24 -2.84 -1.18
C VAL A 205 -28.50 -4.25 -0.64
N LEU A 206 -27.64 -4.74 0.25
CA LEU A 206 -27.77 -6.01 0.95
C LEU A 206 -28.32 -5.81 2.37
N LEU A 207 -27.77 -4.83 3.09
CA LEU A 207 -28.13 -4.54 4.48
C LEU A 207 -29.60 -4.14 4.63
N PHE A 208 -30.09 -3.29 3.74
CA PHE A 208 -31.44 -2.76 3.74
C PHE A 208 -32.30 -3.38 2.62
N ASN A 209 -31.96 -4.57 2.12
CA ASN A 209 -32.76 -5.20 1.08
C ASN A 209 -34.18 -5.51 1.60
N LYS A 210 -35.23 -5.15 0.85
CA LYS A 210 -36.61 -5.46 1.24
C LYS A 210 -36.85 -6.97 1.42
N SER A 211 -36.19 -7.81 0.60
CA SER A 211 -36.32 -9.26 0.70
C SER A 211 -35.69 -9.80 1.99
N ARG A 212 -36.52 -10.39 2.84
CA ARG A 212 -36.08 -11.08 4.05
C ARG A 212 -35.16 -12.26 3.72
N GLU A 213 -35.46 -13.00 2.65
CA GLU A 213 -34.65 -14.14 2.20
C GLU A 213 -33.23 -13.72 1.81
N VAL A 214 -33.06 -12.59 1.13
CA VAL A 214 -31.72 -12.07 0.78
C VAL A 214 -30.93 -11.74 2.05
N ARG A 215 -31.55 -11.05 3.01
CA ARG A 215 -30.91 -10.71 4.29
C ARG A 215 -30.56 -11.95 5.11
N LEU A 216 -31.42 -12.98 5.10
CA LEU A 216 -31.15 -14.28 5.74
C LEU A 216 -30.03 -15.05 5.03
N GLY A 217 -29.98 -15.04 3.71
CA GLY A 217 -28.91 -15.65 2.93
C GLY A 217 -27.56 -15.03 3.28
N LEU A 218 -27.47 -13.69 3.27
CA LEU A 218 -26.28 -12.96 3.70
C LEU A 218 -25.83 -13.36 5.10
N LEU A 219 -26.78 -13.36 6.05
CA LEU A 219 -26.51 -13.71 7.44
C LEU A 219 -26.04 -15.16 7.60
N ARG A 220 -26.64 -16.10 6.85
CA ARG A 220 -26.22 -17.51 6.81
C ARG A 220 -24.75 -17.63 6.40
N GLY A 221 -24.36 -16.96 5.32
CA GLY A 221 -22.97 -17.01 4.83
C GLY A 221 -21.96 -16.39 5.80
N LEU A 222 -22.33 -15.30 6.49
CA LEU A 222 -21.49 -14.70 7.53
C LEU A 222 -21.29 -15.66 8.71
N ILE A 223 -22.36 -16.34 9.15
CA ILE A 223 -22.31 -17.27 10.28
C ILE A 223 -21.52 -18.55 9.93
N GLU A 224 -21.59 -19.00 8.69
CA GLU A 224 -20.87 -20.21 8.25
C GLU A 224 -19.37 -20.02 8.10
N GLY A 225 -18.89 -18.82 7.77
CA GLY A 225 -17.44 -18.54 7.72
C GLY A 225 -16.89 -18.20 9.11
N ASP A 226 -17.03 -16.93 9.51
CA ASP A 226 -16.43 -16.39 10.74
C ASP A 226 -17.33 -16.57 11.99
N GLY A 227 -18.46 -17.25 11.86
CA GLY A 227 -19.42 -17.45 12.94
C GLY A 227 -19.15 -18.73 13.75
N TYR A 228 -19.48 -18.67 15.04
CA TYR A 228 -19.44 -19.80 15.95
C TYR A 228 -20.81 -20.00 16.58
N VAL A 229 -21.42 -21.16 16.30
CA VAL A 229 -22.70 -21.58 16.87
C VAL A 229 -22.42 -22.54 18.03
N ARG A 230 -22.60 -22.06 19.27
CA ARG A 230 -22.51 -22.93 20.43
C ARG A 230 -23.82 -23.71 20.60
N LYS A 231 -23.73 -25.04 20.63
CA LYS A 231 -24.82 -25.96 20.98
C LYS A 231 -24.36 -26.82 22.16
N ASP A 232 -24.75 -26.43 23.36
CA ASP A 232 -24.37 -27.09 24.60
C ASP A 232 -25.64 -27.57 25.33
N ASP A 233 -25.71 -28.86 25.62
CA ASP A 233 -26.83 -29.50 26.33
C ASP A 233 -26.72 -29.34 27.86
N SER A 234 -25.57 -28.89 28.37
CA SER A 234 -25.26 -28.82 29.80
C SER A 234 -25.81 -27.57 30.52
N ARG A 235 -27.10 -27.22 30.38
CA ARG A 235 -27.77 -26.07 31.07
C ARG A 235 -27.06 -24.69 30.95
N ARG A 236 -25.98 -24.56 30.16
CA ARG A 236 -25.21 -23.33 29.91
C ARG A 236 -25.89 -22.50 28.83
N ALA A 237 -25.58 -21.22 28.75
CA ALA A 237 -26.20 -20.32 27.78
C ALA A 237 -25.68 -20.59 26.36
N ASN A 238 -26.59 -20.96 25.46
CA ASN A 238 -26.33 -21.09 24.04
C ASN A 238 -26.32 -19.73 23.33
N TYR A 239 -25.49 -19.61 22.29
CA TYR A 239 -25.31 -18.37 21.55
C TYR A 239 -24.71 -18.60 20.16
N ILE A 240 -24.93 -17.63 19.27
CA ILE A 240 -24.18 -17.45 18.03
C ILE A 240 -23.25 -16.26 18.25
N THR A 241 -21.98 -16.40 17.90
CA THR A 241 -21.02 -15.29 17.93
C THR A 241 -20.37 -15.14 16.56
N TYR A 242 -20.26 -13.91 16.06
CA TYR A 242 -19.48 -13.56 14.88
C TYR A 242 -18.34 -12.63 15.30
N THR A 243 -17.11 -12.92 14.87
CA THR A 243 -15.92 -12.17 15.30
C THR A 243 -15.31 -11.39 14.14
N THR A 244 -15.06 -10.09 14.32
CA THR A 244 -14.41 -9.26 13.29
C THR A 244 -13.50 -8.18 13.86
N VAL A 245 -12.58 -7.69 13.05
CA VAL A 245 -11.73 -6.52 13.35
C VAL A 245 -12.26 -5.22 12.71
N SER A 246 -13.33 -5.30 11.91
CA SER A 246 -14.03 -4.13 11.35
C SER A 246 -15.14 -3.68 12.29
N SER A 247 -15.00 -2.48 12.87
CA SER A 247 -16.07 -1.88 13.69
C SER A 247 -17.33 -1.61 12.87
N THR A 248 -17.17 -1.21 11.61
CA THR A 248 -18.27 -0.95 10.67
C THR A 248 -19.07 -2.22 10.41
N LEU A 249 -18.39 -3.33 10.10
CA LEU A 249 -19.04 -4.62 9.88
C LEU A 249 -19.77 -5.11 11.14
N ALA A 250 -19.16 -4.97 12.32
CA ALA A 250 -19.80 -5.37 13.57
C ALA A 250 -21.11 -4.59 13.81
N TYR A 251 -21.10 -3.28 13.58
CA TYR A 251 -22.28 -2.42 13.70
C TYR A 251 -23.34 -2.75 12.65
N GLN A 252 -22.95 -2.92 11.38
CA GLN A 252 -23.86 -3.28 10.30
C GLN A 252 -24.48 -4.67 10.49
N LEU A 253 -23.73 -5.63 11.03
CA LEU A 253 -24.28 -6.95 11.38
C LEU A 253 -25.32 -6.85 12.50
N GLN A 254 -25.11 -5.98 13.50
CA GLN A 254 -26.13 -5.70 14.52
C GLN A 254 -27.39 -5.07 13.92
N LEU A 255 -27.24 -4.15 12.96
CA LEU A 255 -28.37 -3.58 12.21
C LEU A 255 -29.09 -4.63 11.36
N LEU A 256 -28.35 -5.49 10.65
CA LEU A 256 -28.91 -6.59 9.86
C LEU A 256 -29.77 -7.50 10.73
N LEU A 257 -29.23 -7.93 11.88
CA LEU A 257 -29.94 -8.75 12.86
C LEU A 257 -31.18 -8.03 13.40
N GLY A 258 -31.05 -6.75 13.75
CA GLY A 258 -32.17 -5.92 14.19
C GLY A 258 -33.29 -5.82 13.14
N SER A 259 -32.93 -5.61 11.88
CA SER A 259 -33.85 -5.56 10.74
C SER A 259 -34.60 -6.87 10.49
N LEU A 260 -34.04 -7.98 10.96
CA LEU A 260 -34.67 -9.30 10.92
C LEU A 260 -35.49 -9.61 12.18
N GLY A 261 -35.51 -8.70 13.17
CA GLY A 261 -36.20 -8.88 14.45
C GLY A 261 -35.37 -9.57 15.54
N TYR A 262 -34.07 -9.76 15.31
CA TYR A 262 -33.17 -10.44 16.24
C TYR A 262 -32.30 -9.46 17.02
N VAL A 263 -32.34 -9.59 18.34
CA VAL A 263 -31.51 -8.78 19.23
C VAL A 263 -30.11 -9.39 19.30
N SER A 264 -29.10 -8.55 19.12
CA SER A 264 -27.70 -8.89 19.29
C SER A 264 -26.98 -7.91 20.22
N SER A 265 -25.81 -8.31 20.70
CA SER A 265 -24.92 -7.46 21.49
C SER A 265 -23.51 -7.50 20.93
N ILE A 266 -22.86 -6.34 20.84
CA ILE A 266 -21.45 -6.22 20.47
C ILE A 266 -20.60 -6.12 21.74
N SER A 267 -19.56 -6.94 21.85
CA SER A 267 -18.47 -6.78 22.83
C SER A 267 -17.17 -6.45 22.12
N ARG A 268 -16.38 -5.55 22.72
CA ARG A 268 -15.05 -5.16 22.25
C ARG A 268 -14.00 -5.71 23.19
N SER A 269 -13.02 -6.41 22.66
CA SER A 269 -11.83 -6.87 23.39
C SER A 269 -10.56 -6.31 22.76
N VAL A 270 -9.56 -6.01 23.60
CA VAL A 270 -8.22 -5.63 23.15
C VAL A 270 -7.31 -6.80 23.50
N ARG A 271 -6.69 -7.44 22.50
CA ARG A 271 -5.78 -8.57 22.74
C ARG A 271 -4.56 -8.07 23.53
N LYS A 272 -4.16 -8.81 24.58
CA LYS A 272 -2.92 -8.52 25.33
C LYS A 272 -1.70 -8.51 24.38
N PRO A 273 -0.71 -7.62 24.59
CA PRO A 273 0.47 -7.54 23.73
C PRO A 273 1.21 -8.88 23.69
N GLY A 274 1.65 -9.29 22.50
CA GLY A 274 2.45 -10.49 22.26
C GLY A 274 2.94 -10.56 20.81
N ILE A 275 4.01 -11.30 20.56
CA ILE A 275 4.62 -11.47 19.24
C ILE A 275 3.57 -12.02 18.26
N GLY A 276 3.39 -11.34 17.11
CA GLY A 276 2.47 -11.75 16.06
C GLY A 276 0.98 -11.40 16.26
N LYS A 277 0.58 -10.78 17.37
CA LYS A 277 -0.84 -10.43 17.61
C LYS A 277 -1.15 -9.00 17.15
N SER A 278 -2.19 -8.84 16.34
CA SER A 278 -2.72 -7.53 15.92
C SER A 278 -3.08 -6.68 17.14
N ARG A 279 -2.62 -5.42 17.15
CA ARG A 279 -2.99 -4.41 18.17
C ARG A 279 -4.41 -3.87 17.98
N LYS A 280 -5.10 -4.24 16.89
CA LYS A 280 -6.46 -3.76 16.60
C LYS A 280 -7.48 -4.40 17.56
N PRO A 281 -8.50 -3.64 18.01
CA PRO A 281 -9.59 -4.20 18.79
C PRO A 281 -10.34 -5.27 17.99
N VAL A 282 -10.83 -6.28 18.68
CA VAL A 282 -11.70 -7.31 18.12
C VAL A 282 -13.12 -7.06 18.62
N TYR A 283 -14.08 -7.19 17.71
CA TYR A 283 -15.50 -7.03 17.96
C TYR A 283 -16.18 -8.40 17.82
N GLU A 284 -16.94 -8.77 18.84
CA GLU A 284 -17.75 -9.99 18.85
C GLU A 284 -19.22 -9.60 18.87
N VAL A 285 -19.95 -9.95 17.80
CA VAL A 285 -21.40 -9.76 17.70
C VAL A 285 -22.06 -11.05 18.16
N LYS A 286 -22.82 -10.98 19.25
CA LYS A 286 -23.40 -12.15 19.93
C LYS A 286 -24.91 -12.11 19.91
N VAL A 287 -25.54 -13.21 19.47
CA VAL A 287 -26.98 -13.46 19.55
C VAL A 287 -27.21 -14.55 20.61
N SER A 288 -28.08 -14.26 21.57
CA SER A 288 -28.39 -15.18 22.67
C SER A 288 -29.90 -15.19 22.97
N GLY A 289 -30.30 -15.97 23.98
CA GLY A 289 -31.67 -15.94 24.51
C GLY A 289 -32.72 -16.31 23.46
N ARG A 290 -33.86 -15.62 23.44
CA ARG A 290 -34.96 -15.92 22.50
C ARG A 290 -34.55 -15.75 21.04
N SER A 291 -33.75 -14.72 20.74
CA SER A 291 -33.27 -14.44 19.39
C SER A 291 -32.35 -15.53 18.85
N TYR A 292 -31.59 -16.22 19.70
CA TYR A 292 -30.76 -17.36 19.30
C TYR A 292 -31.61 -18.51 18.73
N TYR A 293 -32.64 -18.93 19.47
CA TYR A 293 -33.49 -20.06 19.05
C TYR A 293 -34.29 -19.73 17.79
N GLY A 294 -34.89 -18.52 17.74
CA GLY A 294 -35.64 -18.09 16.56
C GLY A 294 -34.76 -17.92 15.32
N LEU A 295 -33.49 -17.51 15.49
CA LEU A 295 -32.57 -17.34 14.37
C LEU A 295 -32.04 -18.69 13.86
N LEU A 296 -31.74 -19.65 14.74
CA LEU A 296 -31.30 -20.98 14.30
C LEU A 296 -32.37 -21.74 13.52
N ASP A 297 -33.63 -21.60 13.95
CA ASP A 297 -34.78 -22.19 13.27
C ASP A 297 -34.93 -21.59 11.87
N GLU A 298 -34.94 -20.25 11.77
CA GLU A 298 -35.09 -19.56 10.49
C GLU A 298 -33.91 -19.76 9.55
N LEU A 299 -32.68 -19.94 10.08
CA LEU A 299 -31.53 -20.29 9.27
C LEU A 299 -31.47 -21.77 8.91
N GLY A 300 -32.32 -22.64 9.45
CA GLY A 300 -32.27 -24.08 9.23
C GLY A 300 -31.01 -24.74 9.80
N LEU A 301 -30.47 -24.22 10.91
CA LEU A 301 -29.26 -24.73 11.55
C LEU A 301 -29.52 -25.76 12.66
N GLY A 302 -30.79 -26.02 13.01
CA GLY A 302 -31.20 -26.96 14.06
C GLY A 302 -30.91 -26.44 15.47
N ALA A 303 -31.95 -26.26 16.28
CA ALA A 303 -31.85 -25.68 17.62
C ALA A 303 -31.77 -26.77 18.72
N PRO A 304 -30.87 -26.63 19.71
CA PRO A 304 -30.87 -27.51 20.89
C PRO A 304 -32.12 -27.27 21.76
N PRO A 305 -32.44 -28.16 22.72
CA PRO A 305 -33.54 -27.95 23.66
C PRO A 305 -33.47 -26.58 24.35
N ARG A 306 -34.63 -25.95 24.58
CA ARG A 306 -34.70 -24.63 25.24
C ARG A 306 -34.23 -24.75 26.70
N GLY A 307 -33.17 -24.02 27.05
CA GLY A 307 -32.69 -23.91 28.43
C GLY A 307 -33.49 -22.89 29.27
N ASN A 308 -33.36 -22.94 30.59
CA ASN A 308 -34.14 -22.13 31.55
C ASN A 308 -33.77 -20.63 31.61
N ARG A 309 -32.74 -20.14 30.88
CA ARG A 309 -32.31 -18.73 30.92
C ARG A 309 -32.43 -18.08 29.53
N THR A 310 -33.46 -17.26 29.36
CA THR A 310 -33.78 -16.54 28.11
C THR A 310 -33.65 -15.03 28.25
N TYR A 311 -32.59 -14.54 28.90
CA TYR A 311 -32.42 -13.09 29.08
C TYR A 311 -31.57 -12.47 27.96
N ASN A 312 -32.20 -11.59 27.16
CA ASN A 312 -31.49 -10.65 26.30
C ASN A 312 -31.30 -9.34 27.04
N VAL A 313 -30.11 -8.75 26.88
CA VAL A 313 -29.73 -7.51 27.57
C VAL A 313 -30.37 -6.27 26.93
N ASN A 314 -30.62 -6.36 25.62
CA ASN A 314 -31.20 -5.31 24.79
C ASN A 314 -32.58 -5.73 24.28
N THR A 315 -33.35 -4.81 23.72
CA THR A 315 -34.73 -5.05 23.25
C THR A 315 -34.99 -4.26 21.98
N ILE A 316 -35.84 -4.78 21.11
CA ILE A 316 -36.40 -4.04 19.97
C ILE A 316 -37.76 -3.51 20.39
N TRP A 317 -38.00 -2.22 20.22
CA TRP A 317 -39.28 -1.57 20.52
C TRP A 317 -39.60 -0.56 19.41
N ASN A 318 -40.76 -0.70 18.76
CA ASN A 318 -41.24 0.21 17.70
C ASN A 318 -40.21 0.51 16.58
N GLY A 319 -39.44 -0.48 16.14
CA GLY A 319 -38.42 -0.27 15.11
C GLY A 319 -37.09 0.31 15.63
N TYR A 320 -36.90 0.37 16.95
CA TYR A 320 -35.66 0.85 17.57
C TYR A 320 -34.97 -0.26 18.37
N LEU A 321 -33.64 -0.32 18.27
CA LEU A 321 -32.81 -1.06 19.21
C LEU A 321 -32.55 -0.17 20.43
N LEU A 322 -32.89 -0.69 21.60
CA LEU A 322 -32.75 0.02 22.87
C LEU A 322 -31.50 -0.46 23.61
N PHE A 323 -30.54 0.44 23.79
CA PHE A 323 -29.27 0.16 24.48
C PHE A 323 -29.14 0.94 25.79
N LYS A 324 -28.96 0.24 26.92
CA LYS A 324 -28.72 0.91 28.21
C LYS A 324 -27.38 1.66 28.19
N VAL A 325 -27.38 2.98 28.36
CA VAL A 325 -26.18 3.81 28.52
C VAL A 325 -25.47 3.39 29.82
N ARG A 326 -24.15 3.18 29.76
CA ARG A 326 -23.31 2.79 30.91
C ARG A 326 -22.49 3.96 31.43
N SER A 327 -21.89 4.72 30.52
CA SER A 327 -21.11 5.92 30.81
C SER A 327 -21.11 6.83 29.59
N VAL A 328 -20.90 8.12 29.83
CA VAL A 328 -20.56 9.10 28.81
C VAL A 328 -19.24 9.70 29.26
N GLU A 329 -18.16 9.40 28.54
CA GLU A 329 -16.79 9.76 28.93
C GLU A 329 -16.24 10.87 28.05
N GLU A 330 -15.35 11.69 28.60
CA GLU A 330 -14.59 12.66 27.83
C GLU A 330 -13.36 12.00 27.19
N GLU A 331 -13.20 12.17 25.88
CA GLU A 331 -12.01 11.76 25.14
C GLU A 331 -11.38 13.03 24.54
N HIS A 332 -10.10 13.26 24.88
CA HIS A 332 -9.31 14.31 24.25
C HIS A 332 -9.19 13.99 22.76
N TYR A 333 -9.63 14.91 21.93
CA TYR A 333 -9.58 14.79 20.49
C TYR A 333 -8.81 15.99 19.96
N GLU A 334 -7.71 15.70 19.27
CA GLU A 334 -6.90 16.68 18.58
C GLU A 334 -6.97 16.36 17.09
N GLY A 335 -7.72 17.18 16.37
CA GLY A 335 -8.10 16.99 14.98
C GLY A 335 -9.30 17.88 14.67
N ASP A 336 -9.54 18.11 13.40
CA ASP A 336 -10.70 18.89 12.99
C ASP A 336 -11.97 18.04 13.18
N VAL A 337 -12.94 18.57 13.92
CA VAL A 337 -14.31 18.03 13.93
C VAL A 337 -15.05 18.76 12.83
N TYR A 338 -15.25 18.09 11.70
CA TYR A 338 -16.00 18.65 10.59
C TYR A 338 -17.49 18.52 10.88
N ASN A 339 -18.13 19.66 11.17
CA ASN A 339 -19.57 19.78 11.03
C ASN A 339 -19.87 19.98 9.55
N LEU A 340 -20.65 19.08 8.95
CA LEU A 340 -21.02 19.10 7.53
C LEU A 340 -22.46 19.63 7.35
N GLU A 341 -22.94 20.39 8.34
CA GLU A 341 -24.21 21.08 8.27
C GLU A 341 -23.96 22.54 7.93
N VAL A 342 -24.52 22.94 6.79
CA VAL A 342 -24.97 24.30 6.52
C VAL A 342 -26.40 24.18 5.97
N GLU A 343 -27.22 25.23 6.15
CA GLU A 343 -28.65 25.20 5.81
C GLU A 343 -28.94 24.85 4.33
N ASP A 344 -27.97 24.96 3.39
CA ASP A 344 -28.18 24.75 1.94
C ASP A 344 -27.13 23.84 1.17
N ASP A 345 -25.84 24.19 0.88
CA ASP A 345 -24.87 23.31 0.10
C ASP A 345 -23.33 23.63 0.22
N GLU A 346 -22.40 22.67 -0.10
CA GLU A 346 -20.96 22.62 0.31
C GLU A 346 -19.85 22.34 -0.76
N SER A 347 -18.60 22.81 -0.54
CA SER A 347 -17.34 22.34 -1.20
C SER A 347 -16.03 22.70 -0.46
N TYR A 348 -14.98 21.85 -0.51
CA TYR A 348 -13.72 21.95 0.28
C TYR A 348 -12.40 21.70 -0.48
N SER A 349 -11.25 22.12 0.09
CA SER A 349 -9.87 21.80 -0.37
C SER A 349 -8.80 21.91 0.75
N VAL A 350 -7.68 21.15 0.67
CA VAL A 350 -6.55 21.10 1.64
C VAL A 350 -5.18 20.87 0.96
N GLY A 351 -4.03 21.26 1.57
CA GLY A 351 -2.69 20.77 1.18
C GLY A 351 -1.45 21.31 1.94
N PHE A 352 -0.46 20.45 2.23
CA PHE A 352 0.73 20.57 3.12
C PHE A 352 2.10 20.78 2.37
N ILE A 353 3.25 20.94 3.08
CA ILE A 353 4.65 21.00 2.52
C ILE A 353 5.65 20.06 3.25
N VAL A 354 6.62 19.49 2.49
CA VAL A 354 7.64 18.44 2.84
C VAL A 354 9.07 18.97 3.10
N HIS A 355 9.88 18.18 3.83
CA HIS A 355 11.24 18.46 4.36
C HIS A 355 12.35 17.72 3.57
N ASN A 356 13.40 18.44 3.11
CA ASN A 356 14.67 17.84 2.67
C ASN A 356 15.85 18.78 2.98
N SER A 357 16.53 18.58 4.12
CA SER A 357 17.40 19.57 4.78
C SER A 357 18.91 19.47 4.50
N ALA A 358 19.34 18.99 3.32
CA ALA A 358 20.78 18.92 2.99
C ALA A 358 21.16 19.49 1.61
N GLY A 359 20.22 19.60 0.65
CA GLY A 359 20.55 19.98 -0.74
C GLY A 359 20.43 21.46 -1.08
N VAL A 360 19.82 22.28 -0.22
CA VAL A 360 19.56 23.69 -0.52
C VAL A 360 19.92 24.55 0.70
N ASN A 361 20.63 25.66 0.49
CA ASN A 361 20.92 26.63 1.53
C ASN A 361 19.67 27.49 1.84
N LEU A 362 18.72 26.89 2.55
CA LEU A 362 17.48 27.52 2.99
C LEU A 362 17.53 27.74 4.52
N PRO A 363 18.05 28.89 4.99
CA PRO A 363 17.91 29.27 6.40
C PRO A 363 16.47 29.72 6.69
N SER A 364 16.00 29.50 7.90
CA SER A 364 14.69 29.94 8.40
C SER A 364 14.85 30.63 9.74
N PHE A 365 13.96 31.56 10.11
CA PHE A 365 14.03 32.20 11.44
C PHE A 365 14.01 31.17 12.57
N ARG A 366 13.11 30.18 12.47
CA ARG A 366 12.93 29.11 13.43
C ARG A 366 13.09 27.74 12.78
N VAL A 367 13.79 26.83 13.44
CA VAL A 367 13.90 25.40 13.09
C VAL A 367 13.28 24.58 14.21
N ILE A 368 12.34 23.71 13.88
CA ILE A 368 11.68 22.81 14.84
C ILE A 368 12.06 21.37 14.49
N ILE A 369 12.82 20.75 15.38
CA ILE A 369 13.24 19.35 15.26
C ILE A 369 12.19 18.50 15.95
N ARG A 370 11.29 17.94 15.16
CA ARG A 370 10.11 17.22 15.66
C ARG A 370 10.45 15.88 16.30
N ASP A 371 11.40 15.16 15.72
CA ASP A 371 11.79 13.81 16.11
C ASP A 371 13.31 13.76 16.25
N THR A 372 13.79 13.20 17.37
CA THR A 372 15.23 13.00 17.64
C THR A 372 15.68 11.57 17.38
N LYS A 373 14.77 10.71 16.91
CA LYS A 373 15.01 9.31 16.59
C LYS A 373 14.58 9.02 15.17
N ARG A 374 15.32 8.14 14.50
CA ARG A 374 14.98 7.61 13.18
C ARG A 374 15.04 6.10 13.18
N TYR A 375 14.30 5.48 12.27
CA TYR A 375 14.41 4.05 12.04
C TYR A 375 15.64 3.77 11.17
N ALA A 376 16.54 2.91 11.62
CA ALA A 376 17.74 2.49 10.89
C ALA A 376 17.98 1.00 11.12
N GLY A 377 18.38 0.25 10.09
CA GLY A 377 18.85 -1.15 10.14
C GLY A 377 18.11 -2.08 11.12
N PHE A 378 18.51 -2.05 12.39
CA PHE A 378 18.05 -2.92 13.48
C PHE A 378 16.97 -2.31 14.40
N GLY A 379 16.56 -1.06 14.20
CA GLY A 379 15.47 -0.45 14.98
C GLY A 379 15.49 1.08 15.05
N TRP A 380 14.82 1.62 16.05
CA TRP A 380 14.87 3.05 16.35
C TRP A 380 16.23 3.40 16.96
N THR A 381 16.93 4.33 16.33
CA THR A 381 18.19 4.88 16.81
C THR A 381 18.08 6.38 16.96
N ASP A 382 18.85 6.95 17.88
CA ASP A 382 18.99 8.39 18.00
C ASP A 382 19.63 8.96 16.72
N ILE A 383 19.13 10.10 16.27
CA ILE A 383 19.78 10.87 15.20
C ILE A 383 21.13 11.37 15.75
N PRO A 384 22.23 11.28 14.99
CA PRO A 384 23.54 11.76 15.42
C PRO A 384 23.52 13.22 15.87
N VAL A 385 24.32 13.55 16.88
CA VAL A 385 24.47 14.92 17.39
C VAL A 385 24.90 15.86 16.28
N LEU A 386 25.82 15.44 15.41
CA LEU A 386 26.25 16.23 14.27
C LEU A 386 25.08 16.62 13.34
N GLU A 387 24.17 15.69 13.04
CA GLU A 387 23.03 15.98 12.16
C GLU A 387 22.02 16.93 12.82
N ILE A 388 21.74 16.74 14.12
CA ILE A 388 20.86 17.63 14.88
C ILE A 388 21.45 19.04 14.95
N GLN A 389 22.75 19.17 15.20
CA GLN A 389 23.42 20.47 15.20
C GLN A 389 23.43 21.12 13.81
N GLN A 390 23.56 20.35 12.72
CA GLN A 390 23.39 20.88 11.36
C GLN A 390 21.97 21.38 11.10
N MET A 391 20.94 20.71 11.63
CA MET A 391 19.55 21.20 11.55
C MET A 391 19.40 22.52 12.32
N MET A 392 19.87 22.57 13.57
CA MET A 392 19.83 23.80 14.38
C MET A 392 20.58 24.96 13.72
N GLY A 393 21.70 24.68 13.06
CA GLY A 393 22.50 25.67 12.33
C GLY A 393 21.80 26.31 11.12
N ARG A 394 20.60 25.85 10.73
CA ARG A 394 19.75 26.50 9.73
C ARG A 394 18.84 27.59 10.32
N ALA A 395 18.80 27.74 11.65
CA ALA A 395 18.03 28.78 12.32
C ALA A 395 18.72 30.15 12.23
N GLY A 396 17.95 31.17 11.87
CA GLY A 396 18.40 32.55 11.64
C GLY A 396 18.79 32.81 10.18
N ARG A 397 18.03 33.68 9.50
CA ARG A 397 18.36 34.14 8.14
C ARG A 397 19.32 35.33 8.24
N PRO A 398 20.57 35.24 7.73
CA PRO A 398 21.60 36.27 7.95
C PRO A 398 21.20 37.70 7.57
N LYS A 399 20.32 37.87 6.56
CA LYS A 399 19.86 39.19 6.09
C LYS A 399 18.68 39.76 6.91
N TYR A 400 17.87 38.92 7.55
CA TYR A 400 16.55 39.33 8.07
C TYR A 400 16.44 39.23 9.59
N ASP A 401 17.12 38.26 10.18
CA ASP A 401 16.92 37.89 11.58
C ASP A 401 18.13 38.27 12.42
N ARG A 402 17.92 38.95 13.56
CA ARG A 402 18.99 39.26 14.53
C ARG A 402 19.35 38.06 15.41
N VAL A 403 18.44 37.11 15.54
CA VAL A 403 18.57 35.87 16.30
C VAL A 403 17.89 34.74 15.52
N GLY A 404 18.38 33.51 15.69
CA GLY A 404 17.75 32.29 15.17
C GLY A 404 17.29 31.41 16.32
N GLU A 405 16.14 30.75 16.17
CA GLU A 405 15.59 29.86 17.20
C GLU A 405 15.57 28.40 16.73
N ALA A 406 16.20 27.52 17.49
CA ALA A 406 16.15 26.08 17.24
C ALA A 406 15.48 25.37 18.43
N ILE A 407 14.44 24.58 18.14
CA ILE A 407 13.59 23.95 19.15
C ILE A 407 13.58 22.44 18.91
N ILE A 408 13.96 21.66 19.91
CA ILE A 408 13.82 20.20 19.90
C ILE A 408 12.54 19.82 20.63
N VAL A 409 11.66 19.04 19.99
CA VAL A 409 10.40 18.61 20.60
C VAL A 409 10.57 17.27 21.30
N ALA A 410 10.46 17.28 22.64
CA ALA A 410 10.43 16.06 23.45
C ALA A 410 8.99 15.49 23.49
N ARG A 411 8.77 14.24 23.03
CA ARG A 411 7.48 13.53 23.19
C ARG A 411 7.51 12.54 24.35
N THR A 412 8.48 11.64 24.30
CA THR A 412 8.61 10.52 25.25
C THR A 412 9.93 10.57 26.03
N GLU A 413 10.89 11.30 25.49
CA GLU A 413 12.21 11.54 26.03
C GLU A 413 12.18 12.61 27.12
N GLU A 414 13.08 12.50 28.08
CA GLU A 414 13.26 13.51 29.11
C GLU A 414 13.96 14.74 28.54
N PRO A 415 13.38 15.96 28.65
CA PRO A 415 13.97 17.16 28.06
C PRO A 415 15.41 17.45 28.50
N LYS A 416 15.74 17.15 29.76
CA LYS A 416 17.11 17.31 30.30
C LYS A 416 18.13 16.45 29.55
N LYS A 417 17.79 15.19 29.25
CA LYS A 417 18.67 14.29 28.50
C LYS A 417 18.90 14.75 27.06
N LEU A 418 17.87 15.29 26.42
CA LEU A 418 18.00 15.87 25.07
C LEU A 418 18.88 17.12 25.08
N MET A 419 18.72 17.98 26.09
CA MET A 419 19.56 19.16 26.30
C MET A 419 21.03 18.77 26.50
N GLU A 420 21.30 17.83 27.40
CA GLU A 420 22.64 17.32 27.66
C GLU A 420 23.27 16.69 26.41
N ARG A 421 22.51 15.90 25.65
CA ARG A 421 23.04 15.20 24.47
C ARG A 421 23.26 16.11 23.27
N TYR A 422 22.27 16.94 22.92
CA TYR A 422 22.26 17.63 21.62
C TYR A 422 22.73 19.07 21.69
N ILE A 423 22.49 19.76 22.82
CA ILE A 423 22.84 21.18 23.00
C ILE A 423 24.19 21.30 23.70
N HIS A 424 24.38 20.59 24.82
CA HIS A 424 25.65 20.60 25.55
C HIS A 424 26.64 19.53 25.07
N GLY A 425 26.15 18.51 24.37
CA GLY A 425 26.98 17.43 23.85
C GLY A 425 27.80 17.84 22.64
N LYS A 426 28.94 17.19 22.48
CA LYS A 426 29.81 17.37 21.31
C LYS A 426 29.40 16.41 20.18
N PRO A 427 29.54 16.80 18.91
CA PRO A 427 29.40 15.89 17.79
C PRO A 427 30.22 14.61 17.96
N GLU A 428 29.69 13.50 17.45
CA GLU A 428 30.40 12.23 17.44
C GLU A 428 31.73 12.34 16.68
N LYS A 429 32.73 11.57 17.11
CA LYS A 429 33.96 11.44 16.34
C LYS A 429 33.66 10.78 15.00
N LEU A 430 34.29 11.27 13.94
CA LEU A 430 34.23 10.63 12.63
C LEU A 430 35.08 9.36 12.65
N PHE A 431 34.55 8.26 12.12
CA PHE A 431 35.28 7.01 11.93
C PHE A 431 35.34 6.67 10.45
N SER A 432 36.48 6.17 9.99
CA SER A 432 36.64 5.72 8.61
C SER A 432 35.68 4.57 8.29
N MET A 433 34.91 4.72 7.21
CA MET A 433 34.00 3.70 6.69
C MET A 433 34.64 2.81 5.61
N LEU A 434 35.96 2.90 5.43
CA LEU A 434 36.70 2.16 4.39
C LEU A 434 36.48 0.64 4.46
N ALA A 435 36.25 0.10 5.66
CA ALA A 435 35.97 -1.32 5.85
C ALA A 435 34.58 -1.78 5.35
N ASN A 436 33.74 -0.89 4.81
CA ASN A 436 32.50 -1.28 4.14
C ASN A 436 32.81 -2.11 2.89
N GLU A 437 32.32 -3.34 2.81
CA GLU A 437 32.71 -4.31 1.77
C GLU A 437 32.39 -3.89 0.34
N GLN A 438 31.26 -3.21 0.13
CA GLN A 438 30.85 -2.74 -1.20
C GLN A 438 31.83 -1.69 -1.71
N ALA A 439 32.01 -0.62 -0.94
CA ALA A 439 32.96 0.43 -1.29
C ALA A 439 34.38 -0.12 -1.41
N PHE A 440 34.78 -1.01 -0.50
CA PHE A 440 36.14 -1.56 -0.46
C PHE A 440 36.48 -2.36 -1.72
N ARG A 441 35.58 -3.23 -2.21
CA ARG A 441 35.82 -4.04 -3.43
C ARG A 441 36.13 -3.17 -4.65
N SER A 442 35.31 -2.15 -4.89
CA SER A 442 35.51 -1.22 -6.00
C SER A 442 36.82 -0.45 -5.90
N GLN A 443 37.21 -0.03 -4.69
CA GLN A 443 38.47 0.69 -4.47
C GLN A 443 39.69 -0.21 -4.71
N ILE A 444 39.68 -1.46 -4.24
CA ILE A 444 40.79 -2.40 -4.48
C ILE A 444 40.96 -2.65 -5.98
N LEU A 445 39.88 -2.88 -6.72
CA LEU A 445 39.97 -3.04 -8.18
C LEU A 445 40.50 -1.77 -8.85
N ALA A 446 40.06 -0.58 -8.42
CA ALA A 446 40.54 0.69 -8.94
C ALA A 446 42.04 0.90 -8.68
N LEU A 447 42.54 0.53 -7.50
CA LEU A 447 43.97 0.60 -7.16
C LEU A 447 44.83 -0.25 -8.09
N VAL A 448 44.38 -1.47 -8.37
CA VAL A 448 45.08 -2.40 -9.27
C VAL A 448 45.00 -1.94 -10.74
N THR A 449 43.84 -1.44 -11.17
CA THR A 449 43.60 -1.07 -12.59
C THR A 449 44.12 0.30 -12.97
N ASN A 450 43.88 1.34 -12.16
CA ASN A 450 44.10 2.75 -12.50
C ASN A 450 45.30 3.37 -11.81
N PHE A 451 45.70 2.83 -10.65
CA PHE A 451 46.77 3.41 -9.82
C PHE A 451 48.04 2.54 -9.76
N GLY A 452 48.08 1.42 -10.49
CA GLY A 452 49.28 0.62 -10.68
C GLY A 452 49.76 -0.13 -9.45
N VAL A 453 48.89 -0.39 -8.47
CA VAL A 453 49.23 -1.24 -7.31
C VAL A 453 49.45 -2.66 -7.80
N GLY A 454 50.71 -3.09 -7.82
CA GLY A 454 51.16 -4.27 -8.53
C GLY A 454 51.19 -5.55 -7.71
N ASN A 455 51.13 -5.52 -6.39
CA ASN A 455 51.21 -6.71 -5.54
C ASN A 455 50.61 -6.44 -4.14
N PHE A 456 50.52 -7.50 -3.32
CA PHE A 456 49.99 -7.39 -1.95
C PHE A 456 50.77 -6.40 -1.08
N ARG A 457 52.09 -6.30 -1.24
CA ARG A 457 52.93 -5.42 -0.42
C ARG A 457 52.62 -3.95 -0.70
N GLU A 458 52.52 -3.58 -1.96
CA GLU A 458 52.12 -2.23 -2.38
C GLU A 458 50.69 -1.89 -1.95
N LEU A 459 49.78 -2.88 -2.04
CA LEU A 459 48.40 -2.70 -1.60
C LEU A 459 48.32 -2.40 -0.10
N VAL A 460 49.02 -3.18 0.73
CA VAL A 460 49.10 -2.96 2.17
C VAL A 460 49.73 -1.59 2.48
N SER A 461 50.82 -1.24 1.79
CA SER A 461 51.48 0.07 1.97
C SER A 461 50.55 1.25 1.65
N PHE A 462 49.64 1.10 0.67
CA PHE A 462 48.61 2.09 0.42
C PHE A 462 47.60 2.16 1.58
N LEU A 463 47.12 1.01 2.06
CA LEU A 463 46.13 0.93 3.15
C LEU A 463 46.66 1.54 4.46
N GLU A 464 47.96 1.41 4.75
CA GLU A 464 48.63 2.02 5.91
C GLU A 464 48.56 3.56 5.93
N ARG A 465 48.39 4.19 4.76
CA ARG A 465 48.31 5.65 4.61
C ARG A 465 46.87 6.18 4.66
N THR A 466 45.89 5.31 4.86
CA THR A 466 44.47 5.70 4.89
C THR A 466 44.05 6.25 6.26
N PHE A 467 42.95 7.00 6.29
CA PHE A 467 42.35 7.45 7.55
C PHE A 467 41.94 6.27 8.46
N TYR A 468 41.63 5.10 7.89
CA TYR A 468 41.36 3.90 8.67
C TYR A 468 42.58 3.46 9.49
N ALA A 469 43.74 3.34 8.83
CA ALA A 469 44.99 2.95 9.47
C ALA A 469 45.42 3.98 10.53
N HIS A 470 45.33 5.26 10.19
CA HIS A 470 45.63 6.36 11.12
C HIS A 470 44.80 6.30 12.42
N GLN A 471 43.53 5.88 12.34
CA GLN A 471 42.65 5.79 13.51
C GLN A 471 42.82 4.52 14.35
N ARG A 472 43.14 3.39 13.71
CA ARG A 472 43.12 2.07 14.36
C ARG A 472 44.50 1.61 14.83
N GLY A 473 45.59 2.06 14.21
CA GLY A 473 46.96 1.61 14.50
C GLY A 473 47.26 0.18 14.05
N ASP A 474 46.26 -0.71 14.03
CA ASP A 474 46.31 -2.07 13.48
C ASP A 474 45.42 -2.18 12.23
N ILE A 475 46.00 -2.75 11.16
CA ILE A 475 45.34 -2.98 9.87
C ILE A 475 45.16 -4.46 9.54
N ALA A 476 45.50 -5.40 10.43
CA ALA A 476 45.46 -6.84 10.12
C ALA A 476 44.09 -7.30 9.59
N SER A 477 42.99 -6.80 10.18
CA SER A 477 41.63 -7.09 9.69
C SER A 477 41.36 -6.51 8.30
N LEU A 478 41.87 -5.31 8.01
CA LEU A 478 41.71 -4.65 6.71
C LEU A 478 42.57 -5.34 5.64
N GLU A 479 43.78 -5.77 6.00
CA GLU A 479 44.66 -6.56 5.14
C GLU A 479 44.04 -7.91 4.79
N TYR A 480 43.50 -8.64 5.78
CA TYR A 480 42.79 -9.89 5.54
C TYR A 480 41.62 -9.68 4.56
N LYS A 481 40.87 -8.59 4.74
CA LYS A 481 39.79 -8.21 3.84
C LYS A 481 40.30 -7.84 2.44
N ALA A 482 41.44 -7.15 2.34
CA ALA A 482 42.03 -6.81 1.06
C ALA A 482 42.45 -8.07 0.29
N LYS A 483 43.04 -9.04 1.01
CA LYS A 483 43.37 -10.37 0.49
C LYS A 483 42.14 -11.10 -0.02
N SER A 484 41.06 -11.19 0.76
CA SER A 484 39.82 -11.86 0.32
C SER A 484 39.21 -11.19 -0.92
N VAL A 485 39.26 -9.86 -1.01
CA VAL A 485 38.82 -9.11 -2.19
C VAL A 485 39.70 -9.42 -3.40
N VAL A 486 41.02 -9.44 -3.27
CA VAL A 486 41.94 -9.77 -4.37
C VAL A 486 41.66 -11.19 -4.89
N TYR A 487 41.50 -12.18 -3.99
CA TYR A 487 41.12 -13.53 -4.39
C TYR A 487 39.79 -13.56 -5.15
N PHE A 488 38.77 -12.86 -4.65
CA PHE A 488 37.50 -12.70 -5.37
C PHE A 488 37.71 -12.09 -6.77
N LEU A 489 38.57 -11.08 -6.93
CA LEU A 489 38.84 -10.46 -8.22
C LEU A 489 39.54 -11.43 -9.19
N ILE A 490 40.45 -12.26 -8.69
CA ILE A 490 41.16 -13.28 -9.48
C ILE A 490 40.19 -14.38 -9.92
N GLU A 491 39.48 -15.00 -8.97
CA GLU A 491 38.54 -16.11 -9.24
C GLU A 491 37.48 -15.75 -10.28
N ASN A 492 37.10 -14.47 -10.37
CA ASN A 492 36.07 -14.00 -11.27
C ASN A 492 36.61 -13.37 -12.58
N GLY A 493 37.93 -13.34 -12.75
CA GLY A 493 38.61 -12.88 -13.97
C GLY A 493 38.59 -11.36 -14.15
N PHE A 494 38.57 -10.59 -13.05
CA PHE A 494 38.79 -9.14 -13.10
C PHE A 494 40.30 -8.83 -13.21
N ILE A 495 41.12 -9.60 -12.52
CA ILE A 495 42.58 -9.51 -12.53
C ILE A 495 43.16 -10.93 -12.60
N ASP A 496 44.43 -11.05 -12.95
CA ASP A 496 45.22 -12.28 -12.89
C ASP A 496 46.55 -12.01 -12.15
N MET A 497 47.40 -13.03 -11.99
CA MET A 497 48.76 -12.87 -11.48
C MET A 497 49.79 -13.33 -12.51
N ASP A 498 50.85 -12.53 -12.71
CA ASP A 498 51.99 -12.94 -13.53
C ASP A 498 52.92 -13.91 -12.78
N MET A 499 53.95 -14.41 -13.48
CA MET A 499 54.95 -15.33 -12.91
C MET A 499 55.82 -14.68 -11.80
N GLU A 500 55.72 -13.37 -11.60
CA GLU A 500 56.42 -12.59 -10.57
C GLU A 500 55.49 -12.18 -9.42
N ASP A 501 54.33 -12.84 -9.27
CA ASP A 501 53.28 -12.53 -8.29
C ASP A 501 52.73 -11.10 -8.39
N ARG A 502 52.77 -10.48 -9.58
CA ARG A 502 52.18 -9.16 -9.80
C ARG A 502 50.77 -9.26 -10.37
N PHE A 503 49.90 -8.38 -9.86
CA PHE A 503 48.54 -8.24 -10.32
C PHE A 503 48.50 -7.70 -11.76
N MET A 504 47.83 -8.46 -12.63
CA MET A 504 47.58 -8.12 -14.02
C MET A 504 46.10 -7.80 -14.23
N PRO A 505 45.70 -6.54 -14.46
CA PRO A 505 44.30 -6.21 -14.72
C PRO A 505 43.83 -6.75 -16.07
N LEU A 506 42.74 -7.53 -16.07
CA LEU A 506 42.13 -8.09 -17.28
C LEU A 506 41.15 -7.11 -17.94
N PRO A 507 40.77 -7.28 -19.22
CA PRO A 507 39.80 -6.39 -19.89
C PRO A 507 38.49 -6.22 -19.11
N PHE A 508 37.98 -7.29 -18.51
CA PHE A 508 36.78 -7.28 -17.66
C PHE A 508 36.96 -6.42 -16.40
N GLY A 509 38.11 -6.51 -15.71
CA GLY A 509 38.46 -5.66 -14.57
C GLY A 509 38.61 -4.20 -14.92
N LYS A 510 39.38 -3.90 -15.98
CA LYS A 510 39.57 -2.54 -16.48
C LYS A 510 38.23 -1.91 -16.83
N ARG A 511 37.36 -2.62 -17.56
CA ARG A 511 36.06 -2.10 -17.97
C ARG A 511 35.12 -1.88 -16.79
N THR A 512 35.10 -2.81 -15.83
CA THR A 512 34.33 -2.68 -14.59
C THR A 512 34.72 -1.43 -13.81
N SER A 513 36.03 -1.18 -13.66
CA SER A 513 36.53 0.02 -12.97
C SER A 513 36.16 1.31 -13.71
N GLN A 514 36.30 1.34 -15.05
CA GLN A 514 35.93 2.49 -15.88
C GLN A 514 34.42 2.82 -15.82
N LEU A 515 33.58 1.80 -15.68
CA LEU A 515 32.13 1.95 -15.53
C LEU A 515 31.72 2.38 -14.12
N TYR A 516 32.65 2.34 -13.16
CA TYR A 516 32.45 2.70 -11.75
C TYR A 516 31.41 1.85 -11.01
N ILE A 517 31.14 0.63 -11.50
CA ILE A 517 30.21 -0.32 -10.87
C ILE A 517 30.95 -1.23 -9.88
N ASP A 518 30.23 -1.76 -8.88
CA ASP A 518 30.78 -2.75 -7.95
C ASP A 518 31.22 -4.02 -8.71
N PRO A 519 32.40 -4.61 -8.41
CA PRO A 519 32.83 -5.87 -9.00
C PRO A 519 31.80 -7.01 -8.86
N PHE A 520 31.02 -7.03 -7.78
CA PHE A 520 29.92 -7.98 -7.60
C PHE A 520 28.74 -7.72 -8.54
N THR A 521 28.44 -6.46 -8.88
CA THR A 521 27.48 -6.12 -9.94
C THR A 521 27.95 -6.67 -11.29
N ALA A 522 29.21 -6.41 -11.65
CA ALA A 522 29.79 -6.91 -12.90
C ALA A 522 29.78 -8.45 -12.96
N LYS A 523 30.12 -9.11 -11.85
CA LYS A 523 30.03 -10.58 -11.73
C LYS A 523 28.60 -11.06 -11.98
N LYS A 524 27.59 -10.45 -11.34
CA LYS A 524 26.18 -10.81 -11.55
C LYS A 524 25.74 -10.67 -13.00
N PHE A 525 26.21 -9.64 -13.71
CA PHE A 525 25.95 -9.48 -15.13
C PHE A 525 26.60 -10.60 -15.95
N LYS A 526 27.90 -10.86 -15.72
CA LYS A 526 28.63 -11.96 -16.38
C LYS A 526 27.95 -13.32 -16.18
N ASP A 527 27.53 -13.64 -14.96
CA ASP A 527 26.86 -14.89 -14.63
C ASP A 527 25.47 -15.03 -15.31
N ALA A 528 24.83 -13.90 -15.65
CA ALA A 528 23.52 -13.89 -16.27
C ALA A 528 23.55 -13.97 -17.80
N PHE A 529 24.68 -13.71 -18.46
CA PHE A 529 24.77 -13.68 -19.93
C PHE A 529 24.21 -14.93 -20.62
N PRO A 530 24.52 -16.18 -20.18
CA PRO A 530 23.96 -17.37 -20.85
C PRO A 530 22.43 -17.44 -20.79
N LYS A 531 21.81 -17.01 -19.68
CA LYS A 531 20.35 -16.96 -19.55
C LYS A 531 19.73 -15.79 -20.31
N LEU A 532 20.43 -14.65 -20.32
CA LEU A 532 20.04 -13.45 -21.05
C LEU A 532 20.02 -13.69 -22.56
N GLU A 533 21.01 -14.41 -23.10
CA GLU A 533 21.03 -14.79 -24.51
C GLU A 533 19.91 -15.75 -24.90
N LYS A 534 19.52 -16.64 -23.99
CA LYS A 534 18.44 -17.60 -24.23
C LYS A 534 17.05 -16.94 -24.19
N ASN A 535 16.87 -15.94 -23.34
CA ASN A 535 15.57 -15.29 -23.13
C ASN A 535 15.75 -13.79 -22.80
N PRO A 536 16.12 -12.96 -23.79
CA PRO A 536 16.26 -11.52 -23.60
C PRO A 536 14.88 -10.91 -23.34
N ASN A 537 14.66 -10.36 -22.15
CA ASN A 537 13.37 -9.80 -21.78
C ASN A 537 13.51 -8.64 -20.77
N PRO A 538 12.62 -7.63 -20.79
CA PRO A 538 12.85 -6.42 -20.00
C PRO A 538 12.75 -6.68 -18.50
N PHE A 539 11.82 -7.52 -18.07
CA PHE A 539 11.54 -7.76 -16.65
C PHE A 539 12.70 -8.47 -15.95
N GLY A 540 13.26 -9.52 -16.56
CA GLY A 540 14.43 -10.24 -16.07
C GLY A 540 15.68 -9.37 -16.01
N ILE A 541 15.91 -8.52 -17.02
CA ILE A 541 17.03 -7.56 -17.03
C ILE A 541 16.85 -6.51 -15.93
N PHE A 542 15.65 -5.96 -15.78
CA PHE A 542 15.37 -4.96 -14.75
C PHE A 542 15.46 -5.55 -13.33
N GLN A 543 15.04 -6.80 -13.12
CA GLN A 543 15.20 -7.49 -11.84
C GLN A 543 16.67 -7.85 -11.58
N LEU A 544 17.43 -8.26 -12.61
CA LEU A 544 18.87 -8.48 -12.50
C LEU A 544 19.57 -7.22 -12.02
N MET A 545 19.32 -6.06 -12.65
CA MET A 545 19.85 -4.76 -12.21
C MET A 545 19.39 -4.42 -10.80
N ALA A 546 18.10 -4.61 -10.48
CA ALA A 546 17.60 -4.37 -9.13
C ALA A 546 18.27 -5.25 -8.07
N SER A 547 18.76 -6.44 -8.46
CA SER A 547 19.47 -7.33 -7.56
C SER A 547 20.92 -6.89 -7.26
N THR A 548 21.46 -5.91 -8.00
CA THR A 548 22.85 -5.47 -7.83
C THR A 548 22.97 -4.50 -6.64
N PRO A 549 24.13 -4.46 -5.96
CA PRO A 549 24.36 -3.54 -4.85
C PRO A 549 24.39 -2.06 -5.28
N ASP A 550 24.58 -1.78 -6.58
CA ASP A 550 24.57 -0.42 -7.15
C ASP A 550 23.16 0.13 -7.38
N MET A 551 22.12 -0.71 -7.32
CA MET A 551 20.75 -0.29 -7.47
C MET A 551 20.08 -0.06 -6.11
N ALA A 552 19.60 1.16 -5.88
CA ALA A 552 18.81 1.46 -4.70
C ALA A 552 17.34 1.11 -4.93
N THR A 553 16.97 -0.08 -4.48
CA THR A 553 15.65 -0.71 -4.68
C THR A 553 14.55 -0.11 -3.82
N LEU A 554 13.31 -0.23 -4.30
CA LEU A 554 12.11 0.12 -3.55
C LEU A 554 11.79 -0.92 -2.49
N ASN A 555 11.30 -0.47 -1.35
CA ASN A 555 10.77 -1.38 -0.33
C ASN A 555 9.37 -1.88 -0.70
N ALA A 556 9.18 -3.20 -0.68
CA ALA A 556 7.87 -3.83 -0.75
C ALA A 556 7.19 -3.73 0.62
N ARG A 557 6.06 -3.03 0.70
CA ARG A 557 5.31 -2.92 1.97
C ARG A 557 4.63 -4.24 2.30
N ARG A 558 4.35 -4.51 3.57
CA ARG A 558 3.73 -5.76 4.03
C ARG A 558 2.45 -6.15 3.28
N ARG A 559 1.61 -5.15 2.95
CA ARG A 559 0.37 -5.35 2.17
C ARG A 559 0.58 -5.65 0.68
N GLU A 560 1.78 -5.37 0.16
CA GLU A 560 2.17 -5.50 -1.25
C GLU A 560 3.02 -6.75 -1.49
N MET A 561 3.52 -7.39 -0.42
CA MET A 561 4.43 -8.52 -0.52
C MET A 561 3.80 -9.71 -1.26
N GLU A 562 2.54 -10.01 -0.99
CA GLU A 562 1.80 -11.09 -1.66
C GLU A 562 1.65 -10.79 -3.16
N ASP A 563 1.27 -9.57 -3.53
CA ASP A 563 1.13 -9.15 -4.93
C ASP A 563 2.46 -9.28 -5.71
N TYR A 564 3.60 -8.91 -5.10
CA TYR A 564 4.91 -9.03 -5.77
C TYR A 564 5.46 -10.46 -5.77
N LEU A 565 5.08 -11.28 -4.78
CA LEU A 565 5.41 -12.70 -4.78
C LEU A 565 4.65 -13.42 -5.91
N ASP A 566 3.35 -13.15 -6.04
CA ASP A 566 2.51 -13.69 -7.12
C ASP A 566 3.06 -13.26 -8.48
N LEU A 567 3.46 -12.00 -8.64
CA LEU A 567 4.12 -11.53 -9.85
C LEU A 567 5.44 -12.26 -10.13
N ALA A 568 6.25 -12.48 -9.09
CA ALA A 568 7.53 -13.18 -9.25
C ALA A 568 7.30 -14.61 -9.75
N TYR A 569 6.29 -15.31 -9.25
CA TYR A 569 5.89 -16.63 -9.75
C TYR A 569 5.29 -16.57 -11.17
N GLU A 570 4.48 -15.55 -11.49
CA GLU A 570 3.93 -15.37 -12.84
C GLU A 570 5.04 -15.14 -13.89
N MET A 571 6.13 -14.47 -13.48
CA MET A 571 7.26 -14.09 -14.34
C MET A 571 8.49 -14.98 -14.12
N GLU A 572 8.34 -16.14 -13.48
CA GLU A 572 9.47 -16.99 -13.09
C GLU A 572 10.33 -17.41 -14.30
N ASP A 573 9.69 -17.71 -15.44
CA ASP A 573 10.35 -18.06 -16.70
C ASP A 573 11.17 -16.92 -17.32
N LYS A 574 10.93 -15.68 -16.88
CA LYS A 574 11.62 -14.47 -17.33
C LYS A 574 12.83 -14.10 -16.47
N LEU A 575 12.93 -14.62 -15.25
CA LEU A 575 13.99 -14.24 -14.30
C LEU A 575 15.32 -14.94 -14.61
N TYR A 576 16.43 -14.23 -14.33
CA TYR A 576 17.78 -14.80 -14.43
C TYR A 576 18.29 -15.34 -13.09
N THR A 577 17.65 -14.95 -11.99
CA THR A 577 17.91 -15.44 -10.63
C THR A 577 16.73 -16.24 -10.09
N ASN A 578 17.00 -17.23 -9.24
CA ASN A 578 15.95 -18.03 -8.62
C ASN A 578 15.19 -17.22 -7.56
N ILE A 579 13.91 -17.55 -7.37
CA ILE A 579 13.09 -16.98 -6.30
C ILE A 579 13.58 -17.56 -4.96
N PRO A 580 14.03 -16.73 -3.99
CA PRO A 580 14.46 -17.20 -2.69
C PRO A 580 13.28 -17.73 -1.87
N TYR A 581 13.56 -18.66 -0.96
CA TYR A 581 12.56 -19.22 -0.06
C TYR A 581 12.07 -18.17 0.97
N TYR A 582 10.84 -18.28 1.46
CA TYR A 582 10.21 -17.23 2.29
C TYR A 582 10.88 -17.00 3.65
N GLU A 583 11.57 -18.02 4.20
CA GLU A 583 12.34 -17.90 5.44
C GLU A 583 13.74 -17.31 5.23
N ASP A 584 14.15 -17.10 3.97
CA ASP A 584 15.42 -16.49 3.65
C ASP A 584 15.40 -15.00 4.01
N SER A 585 16.43 -14.54 4.72
CA SER A 585 16.67 -13.12 4.99
C SER A 585 16.63 -12.23 3.74
N ARG A 586 16.98 -12.78 2.58
CA ARG A 586 16.99 -12.11 1.26
C ARG A 586 15.61 -11.96 0.63
N PHE A 587 14.61 -12.71 1.10
CA PHE A 587 13.28 -12.74 0.51
C PHE A 587 12.63 -11.36 0.44
N GLN A 588 12.73 -10.60 1.53
CA GLN A 588 12.22 -9.22 1.59
C GLN A 588 12.90 -8.30 0.58
N GLY A 589 14.23 -8.39 0.47
CA GLY A 589 15.00 -7.66 -0.52
C GLY A 589 14.61 -8.04 -1.95
N PHE A 590 14.39 -9.34 -2.21
CA PHE A 590 13.95 -9.83 -3.52
C PHE A 590 12.59 -9.26 -3.95
N LEU A 591 11.61 -9.18 -3.05
CA LEU A 591 10.32 -8.54 -3.38
C LEU A 591 10.49 -7.05 -3.71
N GLY A 592 11.43 -6.36 -3.06
CA GLY A 592 11.81 -5.00 -3.42
C GLY A 592 12.45 -4.90 -4.82
N GLN A 593 13.25 -5.90 -5.21
CA GLN A 593 13.82 -6.00 -6.55
C GLN A 593 12.71 -6.18 -7.59
N VAL A 594 11.75 -7.07 -7.33
CA VAL A 594 10.59 -7.33 -8.19
C VAL A 594 9.73 -6.08 -8.34
N LYS A 595 9.46 -5.36 -7.25
CA LYS A 595 8.77 -4.06 -7.27
C LYS A 595 9.51 -3.04 -8.15
N THR A 596 10.83 -2.94 -7.98
CA THR A 596 11.68 -2.00 -8.74
C THR A 596 11.70 -2.35 -10.23
N ALA A 597 11.90 -3.63 -10.54
CA ALA A 597 11.87 -4.15 -11.90
C ALA A 597 10.54 -3.87 -12.56
N LYS A 598 9.45 -3.99 -11.78
CA LYS A 598 8.16 -3.60 -12.27
C LYS A 598 8.12 -2.12 -12.62
N VAL A 599 8.42 -1.22 -11.70
CA VAL A 599 8.37 0.24 -11.97
C VAL A 599 9.09 0.62 -13.27
N LEU A 600 10.26 0.02 -13.53
CA LEU A 600 11.00 0.22 -14.77
C LEU A 600 10.23 -0.30 -16.01
N LEU A 601 9.55 -1.44 -15.89
CA LEU A 601 8.65 -1.95 -16.92
C LEU A 601 7.48 -0.97 -17.17
N ASP A 602 7.04 -0.18 -16.17
CA ASP A 602 5.93 0.80 -16.29
C ASP A 602 6.33 1.97 -17.12
N TRP A 603 7.51 2.43 -16.76
CA TRP A 603 8.17 3.50 -17.44
C TRP A 603 8.32 3.22 -18.93
N ILE A 604 8.87 2.07 -19.33
CA ILE A 604 9.05 1.73 -20.76
C ILE A 604 7.75 1.36 -21.49
N ASN A 605 6.64 1.19 -20.77
CA ASN A 605 5.32 0.94 -21.35
C ASN A 605 4.46 2.21 -21.47
N GLU A 606 5.08 3.37 -21.26
CA GLU A 606 4.49 4.71 -21.37
C GLU A 606 3.39 4.98 -20.37
N VAL A 607 3.51 4.43 -19.17
CA VAL A 607 2.54 4.63 -18.12
C VAL A 607 2.74 6.02 -17.51
N PRO A 608 1.70 6.85 -17.38
CA PRO A 608 1.84 8.22 -16.88
C PRO A 608 2.54 8.24 -15.52
N GLU A 609 3.45 9.19 -15.33
CA GLU A 609 4.24 9.34 -14.10
C GLU A 609 3.36 9.43 -12.85
N THR A 610 2.28 10.22 -12.90
CA THR A 610 1.28 10.33 -11.82
C THR A 610 0.73 8.98 -11.40
N ARG A 611 0.46 8.11 -12.36
CA ARG A 611 -0.05 6.76 -12.13
C ARG A 611 1.01 5.84 -11.53
N ILE A 612 2.27 6.00 -11.91
CA ILE A 612 3.40 5.29 -11.29
C ILE A 612 3.50 5.72 -9.82
N TYR A 613 3.45 7.01 -9.52
CA TYR A 613 3.53 7.52 -8.14
C TYR A 613 2.43 6.92 -7.25
N GLU A 614 1.18 6.98 -7.72
CA GLU A 614 0.03 6.44 -7.00
C GLU A 614 0.09 4.91 -6.82
N THR A 615 0.46 4.18 -7.89
CA THR A 615 0.38 2.71 -7.87
C THR A 615 1.45 2.08 -6.98
N TYR A 616 2.67 2.62 -7.01
CA TYR A 616 3.79 2.09 -6.21
C TYR A 616 3.98 2.82 -4.88
N ASN A 617 3.21 3.88 -4.66
CA ASN A 617 3.33 4.80 -3.54
C ASN A 617 4.78 5.30 -3.41
N ILE A 618 5.30 5.83 -4.51
CA ILE A 618 6.64 6.43 -4.59
C ILE A 618 6.52 7.90 -4.94
N ASP A 619 7.48 8.69 -4.48
CA ASP A 619 7.56 10.11 -4.81
C ASP A 619 8.27 10.32 -6.16
N PRO A 620 8.07 11.47 -6.83
CA PRO A 620 8.77 11.78 -8.09
C PRO A 620 10.29 11.61 -7.99
N GLY A 621 10.89 12.03 -6.87
CA GLY A 621 12.33 11.90 -6.64
C GLY A 621 12.83 10.46 -6.60
N ASP A 622 12.03 9.53 -6.06
CA ASP A 622 12.39 8.10 -6.06
C ASP A 622 12.42 7.55 -7.47
N LEU A 623 11.43 7.89 -8.30
CA LEU A 623 11.38 7.45 -9.69
C LEU A 623 12.58 7.97 -10.48
N TYR A 624 12.88 9.27 -10.40
CA TYR A 624 14.02 9.85 -11.14
C TYR A 624 15.35 9.22 -10.72
N ARG A 625 15.57 9.01 -9.42
CA ARG A 625 16.77 8.32 -8.91
C ARG A 625 16.87 6.89 -9.45
N ILE A 626 15.76 6.16 -9.46
CA ILE A 626 15.70 4.79 -10.00
C ILE A 626 16.02 4.77 -11.50
N LEU A 627 15.48 5.71 -12.26
CA LEU A 627 15.72 5.81 -13.71
C LEU A 627 17.17 6.17 -14.03
N GLU A 628 17.76 7.10 -13.28
CA GLU A 628 19.17 7.49 -13.43
C GLU A 628 20.12 6.31 -13.16
N LEU A 629 19.91 5.60 -12.06
CA LEU A 629 20.70 4.40 -11.74
C LEU A 629 20.49 3.29 -12.77
N ALA A 630 19.24 3.07 -13.21
CA ALA A 630 18.95 2.05 -14.22
C ALA A 630 19.54 2.40 -15.60
N ASP A 631 19.58 3.67 -16.01
CA ASP A 631 20.23 4.12 -17.25
C ASP A 631 21.73 3.81 -17.23
N TRP A 632 22.40 4.12 -16.11
CA TRP A 632 23.82 3.81 -15.91
C TRP A 632 24.10 2.30 -15.85
N LEU A 633 23.26 1.52 -15.16
CA LEU A 633 23.42 0.08 -15.06
C LEU A 633 23.13 -0.64 -16.39
N MET A 634 22.15 -0.18 -17.17
CA MET A 634 21.90 -0.71 -18.51
C MET A 634 23.07 -0.44 -19.44
N TYR A 635 23.61 0.77 -19.42
CA TYR A 635 24.83 1.09 -20.16
C TYR A 635 25.97 0.16 -19.76
N SER A 636 26.17 -0.02 -18.45
CA SER A 636 27.22 -0.88 -17.91
C SER A 636 27.04 -2.35 -18.31
N LEU A 637 25.81 -2.87 -18.30
CA LEU A 637 25.48 -4.22 -18.76
C LEU A 637 25.87 -4.42 -20.24
N ILE A 638 25.50 -3.46 -21.11
CA ILE A 638 25.83 -3.49 -22.54
C ILE A 638 27.34 -3.47 -22.75
N GLU A 639 28.05 -2.59 -22.06
CA GLU A 639 29.49 -2.43 -22.21
C GLU A 639 30.29 -3.63 -21.71
N LEU A 640 29.80 -4.32 -20.66
CA LEU A 640 30.41 -5.57 -20.21
C LEU A 640 30.08 -6.73 -21.16
N TYR A 641 28.85 -6.83 -21.67
CA TYR A 641 28.45 -7.90 -22.58
C TYR A 641 29.29 -7.92 -23.86
N LYS A 642 29.71 -6.75 -24.35
CA LYS A 642 30.63 -6.61 -25.50
C LYS A 642 31.97 -7.35 -25.35
N LEU A 643 32.41 -7.65 -24.13
CA LEU A 643 33.68 -8.33 -23.86
C LEU A 643 33.60 -9.86 -23.99
N PHE A 644 32.41 -10.44 -24.13
CA PHE A 644 32.18 -11.89 -24.07
C PHE A 644 31.49 -12.42 -25.33
N GLU A 645 32.01 -12.04 -26.51
CA GLU A 645 31.52 -12.52 -27.82
C GLU A 645 30.00 -12.36 -27.98
N PRO A 646 29.49 -11.11 -27.94
CA PRO A 646 28.06 -10.86 -27.89
C PRO A 646 27.35 -11.34 -29.17
N LYS A 647 26.16 -11.93 -29.00
CA LYS A 647 25.25 -12.13 -30.13
C LYS A 647 24.65 -10.79 -30.54
N GLU A 648 24.75 -10.44 -31.83
CA GLU A 648 24.40 -9.09 -32.30
C GLU A 648 22.90 -8.78 -32.13
N ASP A 649 22.03 -9.78 -32.26
CA ASP A 649 20.58 -9.63 -32.02
C ASP A 649 20.28 -9.28 -30.55
N VAL A 650 20.96 -9.94 -29.61
CA VAL A 650 20.86 -9.66 -28.17
C VAL A 650 21.45 -8.29 -27.85
N LEU A 651 22.60 -7.94 -28.45
CA LEU A 651 23.23 -6.64 -28.25
C LEU A 651 22.34 -5.50 -28.76
N GLN A 652 21.72 -5.68 -29.93
CA GLN A 652 20.78 -4.73 -30.49
C GLN A 652 19.53 -4.60 -29.62
N TYR A 653 18.98 -5.72 -29.15
CA TYR A 653 17.87 -5.73 -28.19
C TYR A 653 18.20 -4.92 -26.92
N LEU A 654 19.40 -5.08 -26.36
CA LEU A 654 19.82 -4.33 -25.18
C LEU A 654 19.95 -2.83 -25.46
N ARG A 655 20.49 -2.44 -26.63
CA ARG A 655 20.58 -1.03 -27.05
C ARG A 655 19.20 -0.40 -27.18
N ASP A 656 18.25 -1.11 -27.79
CA ASP A 656 16.88 -0.64 -27.96
C ASP A 656 16.15 -0.56 -26.62
N LEU A 657 16.32 -1.56 -25.75
CA LEU A 657 15.80 -1.52 -24.39
C LEU A 657 16.40 -0.37 -23.57
N HIS A 658 17.68 -0.06 -23.73
CA HIS A 658 18.33 1.06 -23.06
C HIS A 658 17.74 2.41 -23.52
N LEU A 659 17.50 2.61 -24.81
CA LEU A 659 16.80 3.80 -25.31
C LEU A 659 15.36 3.89 -24.78
N ARG A 660 14.63 2.76 -24.76
CA ARG A 660 13.28 2.70 -24.17
C ARG A 660 13.29 3.06 -22.69
N LEU A 661 14.28 2.59 -21.95
CA LEU A 661 14.48 2.92 -20.54
C LEU A 661 14.82 4.40 -20.34
N ARG A 662 15.75 4.96 -21.12
CA ARG A 662 16.15 6.36 -21.00
C ARG A 662 14.98 7.33 -21.23
N HIS A 663 14.14 7.03 -22.22
CA HIS A 663 13.08 7.94 -22.64
C HIS A 663 11.69 7.58 -22.09
N GLY A 664 11.49 6.37 -21.55
CA GLY A 664 10.20 5.91 -21.04
C GLY A 664 9.18 5.65 -22.14
N VAL A 665 9.61 4.94 -23.19
CA VAL A 665 8.83 4.73 -24.41
C VAL A 665 8.76 3.27 -24.84
N ARG A 666 7.71 2.93 -25.58
CA ARG A 666 7.61 1.69 -26.33
C ARG A 666 8.51 1.73 -27.56
N GLU A 667 8.72 0.56 -28.13
CA GLU A 667 9.66 0.33 -29.22
C GLU A 667 9.32 1.13 -30.48
N GLU A 668 8.03 1.32 -30.78
CA GLU A 668 7.60 2.07 -31.97
C GLU A 668 7.97 3.56 -31.94
N LEU A 669 8.39 4.11 -30.80
CA LEU A 669 8.77 5.52 -30.66
C LEU A 669 10.28 5.75 -30.73
N LEU A 670 11.09 4.69 -30.90
CA LEU A 670 12.55 4.77 -30.82
C LEU A 670 13.17 5.74 -31.83
N GLU A 671 12.61 5.86 -33.03
CA GLU A 671 13.10 6.82 -34.02
C GLU A 671 12.86 8.28 -33.64
N LEU A 672 11.73 8.53 -32.97
CA LEU A 672 11.28 9.87 -32.62
C LEU A 672 11.99 10.42 -31.38
N VAL A 673 12.25 9.59 -30.38
CA VAL A 673 12.91 10.02 -29.12
C VAL A 673 14.39 10.33 -29.29
N ARG A 674 15.02 9.90 -30.39
CA ARG A 674 16.38 10.29 -30.77
C ARG A 674 16.48 11.77 -31.15
N LEU A 675 15.35 12.40 -31.48
CA LEU A 675 15.29 13.80 -31.90
C LEU A 675 15.40 14.75 -30.69
N PRO A 676 16.07 15.90 -30.85
CA PRO A 676 16.25 16.83 -29.75
C PRO A 676 14.92 17.40 -29.29
N ASN A 677 14.78 17.56 -27.96
CA ASN A 677 13.57 18.07 -27.31
C ASN A 677 12.32 17.20 -27.51
N ILE A 678 12.44 15.95 -27.96
CA ILE A 678 11.33 15.00 -28.06
C ILE A 678 11.39 13.98 -26.91
N GLY A 679 10.68 14.28 -25.82
CA GLY A 679 10.44 13.33 -24.73
C GLY A 679 9.21 12.44 -24.99
N ARG A 680 8.96 11.46 -24.11
CA ARG A 680 7.86 10.47 -24.23
C ARG A 680 6.51 11.03 -24.68
N LYS A 681 6.04 12.13 -24.07
CA LYS A 681 4.73 12.73 -24.39
C LYS A 681 4.69 13.26 -25.82
N ARG A 682 5.74 13.98 -26.24
CA ARG A 682 5.86 14.55 -27.59
C ARG A 682 6.02 13.45 -28.64
N ALA A 683 6.83 12.44 -28.37
CA ALA A 683 7.00 11.29 -29.24
C ALA A 683 5.68 10.57 -29.50
N ARG A 684 4.90 10.30 -28.44
CA ARG A 684 3.58 9.67 -28.58
C ARG A 684 2.58 10.55 -29.32
N ALA A 685 2.58 11.86 -29.06
CA ALA A 685 1.70 12.81 -29.76
C ALA A 685 2.00 12.86 -31.27
N LEU A 686 3.29 12.91 -31.64
CA LEU A 686 3.74 12.86 -33.03
C LEU A 686 3.33 11.56 -33.71
N TYR A 687 3.59 10.43 -33.06
CA TYR A 687 3.25 9.10 -33.58
C TYR A 687 1.74 8.94 -33.82
N ASN A 688 0.92 9.39 -32.87
CA ASN A 688 -0.54 9.37 -32.98
C ASN A 688 -1.07 10.32 -34.07
N ALA A 689 -0.37 11.41 -34.34
CA ALA A 689 -0.67 12.34 -35.43
C ALA A 689 -0.19 11.85 -36.81
N GLY A 690 0.43 10.66 -36.88
CA GLY A 690 0.88 10.04 -38.12
C GLY A 690 2.36 10.26 -38.47
N PHE A 691 3.11 11.02 -37.66
CA PHE A 691 4.55 11.23 -37.84
C PHE A 691 5.30 10.14 -37.07
N ARG A 692 5.64 9.03 -37.74
CA ARG A 692 6.19 7.83 -37.08
C ARG A 692 7.71 7.73 -37.22
N SER A 693 8.26 8.36 -38.25
CA SER A 693 9.69 8.35 -38.56
C SER A 693 10.29 9.76 -38.62
N GLN A 694 11.61 9.84 -38.65
CA GLN A 694 12.30 11.12 -38.90
C GLN A 694 11.97 11.68 -40.29
N GLU A 695 11.79 10.80 -41.29
CA GLU A 695 11.40 11.18 -42.65
C GLU A 695 10.01 11.83 -42.69
N ASP A 696 9.05 11.30 -41.93
CA ASP A 696 7.70 11.89 -41.84
C ASP A 696 7.77 13.32 -41.32
N ILE A 697 8.63 13.59 -40.34
CA ILE A 697 8.83 14.93 -39.77
C ILE A 697 9.49 15.86 -40.79
N MET A 698 10.51 15.40 -41.52
CA MET A 698 11.18 16.19 -42.56
C MET A 698 10.25 16.56 -43.71
N ARG A 699 9.30 15.68 -44.07
CA ARG A 699 8.31 15.93 -45.13
C ARG A 699 7.09 16.72 -44.66
N ALA A 700 6.88 16.82 -43.34
CA ALA A 700 5.74 17.50 -42.76
C ALA A 700 5.80 19.02 -42.99
N LYS A 701 4.64 19.64 -43.23
CA LYS A 701 4.55 21.11 -43.20
C LYS A 701 4.61 21.58 -41.75
N VAL A 702 5.33 22.68 -41.49
CA VAL A 702 5.45 23.29 -40.15
C VAL A 702 4.09 23.48 -39.46
N ARG A 703 3.08 23.92 -40.22
CA ARG A 703 1.70 24.09 -39.73
C ARG A 703 1.06 22.81 -39.20
N ASP A 704 1.41 21.65 -39.75
CA ASP A 704 0.84 20.37 -39.38
C ASP A 704 1.55 19.81 -38.14
N LEU A 705 2.85 20.08 -37.98
CA LEU A 705 3.59 19.80 -36.75
C LEU A 705 3.10 20.66 -35.57
N LEU A 706 2.80 21.94 -35.80
CA LEU A 706 2.30 22.85 -34.76
C LEU A 706 0.89 22.52 -34.26
N LYS A 707 0.12 21.70 -34.99
CA LYS A 707 -1.17 21.18 -34.51
C LYS A 707 -1.02 20.07 -33.48
N VAL A 708 0.16 19.44 -33.41
CA VAL A 708 0.41 18.33 -32.49
C VAL A 708 0.59 18.86 -31.07
N GLU A 709 -0.15 18.28 -30.13
CA GLU A 709 -0.13 18.69 -28.73
C GLU A 709 1.30 18.62 -28.15
N GLY A 710 1.73 19.71 -27.50
CA GLY A 710 3.06 19.81 -26.89
C GLY A 710 4.21 20.14 -27.85
N ILE A 711 3.95 20.29 -29.15
CA ILE A 711 4.91 20.74 -30.17
C ILE A 711 4.72 22.24 -30.43
N GLY A 712 5.57 23.07 -29.81
CA GLY A 712 5.60 24.51 -30.05
C GLY A 712 6.66 24.92 -31.07
N MET A 713 6.65 26.18 -31.50
CA MET A 713 7.58 26.71 -32.51
C MET A 713 9.06 26.46 -32.16
N LYS A 714 9.46 26.65 -30.90
CA LYS A 714 10.83 26.37 -30.45
C LYS A 714 11.25 24.90 -30.63
N VAL A 715 10.31 23.96 -30.50
CA VAL A 715 10.58 22.54 -30.72
C VAL A 715 10.80 22.28 -32.21
N VAL A 716 9.92 22.84 -33.05
CA VAL A 716 10.03 22.72 -34.52
C VAL A 716 11.35 23.34 -35.01
N GLU A 717 11.71 24.53 -34.53
CA GLU A 717 13.00 25.17 -34.83
C GLU A 717 14.18 24.27 -34.44
N GLY A 718 14.10 23.62 -33.28
CA GLY A 718 15.12 22.67 -32.82
C GLY A 718 15.24 21.43 -33.70
N LEU A 719 14.09 20.89 -34.16
CA LEU A 719 14.04 19.74 -35.08
C LEU A 719 14.65 20.09 -36.45
N PHE A 720 14.21 21.20 -37.06
CA PHE A 720 14.69 21.61 -38.39
C PHE A 720 16.18 21.97 -38.36
N ARG A 721 16.65 22.60 -37.26
CA ARG A 721 18.07 22.83 -37.05
C ARG A 721 18.88 21.53 -36.96
N HIS A 722 18.35 20.51 -36.29
CA HIS A 722 18.99 19.19 -36.20
C HIS A 722 19.11 18.50 -37.57
N PHE A 723 18.10 18.67 -38.43
CA PHE A 723 18.13 18.16 -39.81
C PHE A 723 18.95 19.02 -40.78
N GLY A 724 19.47 20.18 -40.36
CA GLY A 724 20.21 21.09 -41.23
C GLY A 724 19.35 21.79 -42.29
N VAL A 725 18.04 21.92 -42.07
CA VAL A 725 17.08 22.51 -43.02
C VAL A 725 16.68 23.92 -42.56
N GLU A 726 16.81 24.93 -43.43
CA GLU A 726 16.30 26.27 -43.15
C GLU A 726 14.76 26.28 -43.08
N LEU A 727 14.20 26.95 -42.08
CA LEU A 727 12.75 27.12 -41.97
C LEU A 727 12.22 27.86 -43.20
N PRO A 728 11.09 27.42 -43.79
CA PRO A 728 10.50 28.11 -44.94
C PRO A 728 10.27 29.61 -44.63
N LYS A 729 10.89 30.49 -45.42
CA LYS A 729 10.72 31.95 -45.31
C LYS A 729 9.24 32.29 -45.57
N GLY A 730 8.51 32.68 -44.52
CA GLY A 730 7.09 33.04 -44.61
C GLY A 730 6.22 32.70 -43.40
N VAL A 731 6.73 31.94 -42.42
CA VAL A 731 6.01 31.73 -41.15
C VAL A 731 6.17 32.98 -40.29
N LYS A 732 5.24 33.92 -40.44
CA LYS A 732 5.19 35.16 -39.64
C LYS A 732 5.20 34.81 -38.15
N LYS A 733 5.95 35.62 -37.39
CA LYS A 733 5.75 35.82 -35.95
C LYS A 733 4.33 36.38 -35.74
N ASP A 734 3.31 35.53 -35.77
CA ASP A 734 2.02 35.88 -35.18
C ASP A 734 2.15 35.70 -33.66
N SER A 735 2.94 36.61 -33.06
CA SER A 735 3.03 36.80 -31.62
C SER A 735 2.14 37.98 -31.20
N LYS A 736 0.92 38.02 -31.74
CA LYS A 736 -0.19 38.86 -31.29
C LYS A 736 -1.48 38.10 -31.57
N ASP A 737 -1.73 37.06 -30.78
CA ASP A 737 -3.10 36.72 -30.41
C ASP A 737 -3.09 35.88 -29.12
N GLY A 738 -3.74 36.43 -28.11
CA GLY A 738 -4.05 35.76 -26.86
C GLY A 738 -2.91 35.74 -25.86
N GLU A 739 -2.84 36.79 -25.03
CA GLU A 739 -2.69 36.58 -23.59
C GLU A 739 -3.77 35.56 -23.16
N LYS A 740 -3.49 34.26 -23.35
CA LYS A 740 -4.20 33.23 -22.63
C LYS A 740 -3.80 33.45 -21.19
N SER A 741 -4.69 34.07 -20.43
CA SER A 741 -4.64 34.13 -18.99
C SER A 741 -4.12 32.79 -18.48
N ARG A 742 -2.94 32.82 -17.85
CA ARG A 742 -2.41 31.64 -17.16
C ARG A 742 -3.31 31.43 -15.95
N LYS A 743 -4.39 30.67 -16.14
CA LYS A 743 -5.20 30.16 -15.03
C LYS A 743 -4.26 29.46 -14.05
N GLY A 744 -4.25 29.92 -12.81
CA GLY A 744 -3.44 29.37 -11.72
C GLY A 744 -2.20 30.18 -11.31
N THR A 745 -2.04 31.43 -11.77
CA THR A 745 -0.99 32.33 -11.23
C THR A 745 -1.50 33.13 -10.03
N LEU A 746 -0.62 33.41 -9.06
CA LEU A 746 -0.92 34.15 -7.83
C LEU A 746 -1.53 35.54 -8.10
N ASP A 747 -1.11 36.17 -9.21
CA ASP A 747 -1.64 37.46 -9.67
C ASP A 747 -3.11 37.41 -10.12
N ALA A 748 -3.62 36.23 -10.48
CA ALA A 748 -5.03 36.01 -10.82
C ALA A 748 -5.91 35.69 -9.61
N PHE A 749 -5.32 35.43 -8.44
CA PHE A 749 -6.03 35.19 -7.18
C PHE A 749 -6.19 36.49 -6.35
N LEU A 750 -5.35 37.50 -6.59
CA LEU A 750 -5.32 38.76 -5.86
C LEU A 750 -6.04 39.92 -6.58
N LYS A 751 -6.60 39.67 -7.76
CA LYS A 751 -7.58 40.53 -8.45
C LYS A 751 -8.95 39.90 -8.29
#